data_AF-A0A972LWS0-F1
#
_entry.id   AF-A0A972LWS0-F1
#
_cell.length_a   1.000
_cell.length_b   1.000
_cell.length_c   1.000
_cell.angle_alpha   90.00
_cell.angle_beta   90.00
_cell.angle_gamma   90.00
#
_symmetry.space_group_name_H-M   'P 1'
#
loop_
_entity.id
_entity.type
_entity.pdbx_description
1 polymer ?
#
loop_
_entity_poly.entity_id
_entity_poly.type
_entity_poly.pdbx_seq_one_letter_code
_entity_poly.pdbx_strand_id
1 'polypeptide(L)'
;MTFTNPQQEIEQLREEIRGHDRRYYVDAAPTITDQEYDQKLDRLKQLEAEHPGLLTADSPTQRVGGEPLEGFRTVAHARPMLSIDNTYDVENLSKWAQRCYEALDPQLAEIEAELAAIDQREESIKGKRDKASQAIRKQGKEQRKTLEEKKLRLRAAAAETGYAIDGGYLAEPKIDGVAINLRYENGLLVLATTRGDGARGDDVTQNVRTIRSIPLRLAATETLPAPEVLEVRGEIFMPHAEFRRINDAFRDAGEEPFANPRNATAGTLKQLDPTAVAERRLQFLAHGQGEVAGAQFETHTQFLDSLATWGVPASPLAKLCKSIQDVWERIEKFDSQRDQLSYEVDGVVIKLDRYDQREQLGTTSRFPRWCIAYKYPAEQAVTKLLQVDWQVGKTGKLTPRATMEPVFVAGTTVQHATLHNYGEILRKDIRIGDTVIIEKAGEIIPQVVRVDLEKRPANLPPIEPPEKCPDCGGEVESEHDDAGKETARYCMNPECPAQLRERLIHFAARGQMDIDGMGEKIVLQLADAGLLNSFGDIFELHSKRAQLLELDRMGEKKADNLLAGIEAAKTRGLDRVLCGLGIRHIGSTVARILAKHYGSIESLQAATREEIQTFQTDGQESGIGPEIAASIHHFLHSEAGQHVIEELQSANVTLAVSQPTEPNTPQIFAGKTFVVTGKLEKYTRDEIHTLVEQHGGKASSSVSKKTDYLVAGEKAGSKLAKAEQLGVTVLSETAFEELLPTENS
;
A
#
# COMPACT_ATOMS: atom_id res chain seq x y z
N MET A 1 0.50 45.60 -25.08
CA MET A 1 1.80 45.56 -25.79
C MET A 1 1.61 44.66 -27.00
N THR A 2 1.99 45.09 -28.20
CA THR A 2 1.92 44.26 -29.41
C THR A 2 3.16 43.38 -29.48
N PHE A 3 3.01 42.10 -29.16
CA PHE A 3 4.09 41.11 -29.27
C PHE A 3 4.46 40.92 -30.74
N THR A 4 5.74 41.14 -31.07
CA THR A 4 6.24 41.03 -32.45
C THR A 4 6.77 39.64 -32.77
N ASN A 5 6.80 38.73 -31.78
CA ASN A 5 7.28 37.35 -31.91
C ASN A 5 6.34 36.38 -31.15
N PRO A 6 5.62 35.47 -31.84
CA PRO A 6 4.74 34.48 -31.22
C PRO A 6 5.43 33.58 -30.19
N GLN A 7 6.72 33.27 -30.36
CA GLN A 7 7.48 32.47 -29.39
C GLN A 7 7.63 33.21 -28.04
N GLN A 8 7.85 34.53 -28.07
CA GLN A 8 7.96 35.33 -26.85
C GLN A 8 6.61 35.47 -26.14
N GLU A 9 5.53 35.65 -26.90
CA GLU A 9 4.18 35.71 -26.34
C GLU A 9 3.77 34.37 -25.70
N ILE A 10 4.04 33.24 -26.38
CA ILE A 10 3.79 31.90 -25.86
C ILE A 10 4.57 31.68 -24.55
N GLU A 11 5.87 31.99 -24.53
CA GLU A 11 6.67 31.76 -23.32
C GLU A 11 6.23 32.68 -22.16
N GLN A 12 5.92 33.94 -22.45
CA GLN A 12 5.39 34.85 -21.43
C GLN A 12 4.04 34.37 -20.89
N LEU A 13 3.10 33.94 -21.74
CA LEU A 13 1.81 33.40 -21.30
C LEU A 13 2.00 32.13 -20.48
N ARG A 14 2.91 31.24 -20.87
CA ARG A 14 3.26 30.05 -20.08
C ARG A 14 3.80 30.44 -18.71
N GLU A 15 4.71 31.40 -18.64
CA GLU A 15 5.29 31.88 -17.39
C GLU A 15 4.25 32.55 -16.49
N GLU A 16 3.42 33.43 -17.04
CA GLU A 16 2.33 34.09 -16.31
C GLU A 16 1.32 33.07 -15.76
N ILE A 17 0.84 32.14 -16.60
CA ILE A 17 -0.11 31.09 -16.19
C ILE A 17 0.50 30.21 -15.10
N ARG A 18 1.76 29.76 -15.25
CA ARG A 18 2.46 28.99 -14.21
C ARG A 18 2.61 29.78 -12.91
N GLY A 19 2.89 31.07 -12.99
CA GLY A 19 2.97 31.96 -11.83
C GLY A 19 1.61 32.16 -11.13
N HIS A 20 0.51 32.19 -11.90
CA HIS A 20 -0.85 32.21 -11.33
C HIS A 20 -1.25 30.86 -10.74
N ASP A 21 -0.93 29.74 -11.39
CA ASP A 21 -1.11 28.38 -10.84
C ASP A 21 -0.38 28.25 -9.50
N ARG A 22 0.89 28.65 -9.43
CA ARG A 22 1.66 28.62 -8.19
C ARG A 22 0.97 29.45 -7.10
N ARG A 23 0.61 30.70 -7.39
CA ARG A 23 -0.05 31.56 -6.39
C ARG A 23 -1.38 31.01 -5.90
N TYR A 24 -2.14 30.40 -6.80
CA TYR A 24 -3.43 29.82 -6.46
C TYR A 24 -3.30 28.53 -5.65
N TYR A 25 -2.47 27.58 -6.12
CA TYR A 25 -2.40 26.22 -5.57
C TYR A 25 -1.30 26.01 -4.52
N VAL A 26 -0.21 26.79 -4.57
CA VAL A 26 0.96 26.65 -3.68
C VAL A 26 0.93 27.74 -2.61
N ASP A 27 0.85 29.01 -3.02
CA ASP A 27 0.98 30.14 -2.09
C ASP A 27 -0.35 30.54 -1.42
N ALA A 28 -1.47 30.00 -1.89
CA ALA A 28 -2.83 30.35 -1.46
C ALA A 28 -3.12 31.88 -1.48
N ALA A 29 -2.55 32.58 -2.46
CA ALA A 29 -2.62 34.04 -2.61
C ALA A 29 -2.91 34.43 -4.08
N PRO A 30 -4.09 34.12 -4.63
CA PRO A 30 -4.43 34.43 -6.01
C PRO A 30 -4.44 35.95 -6.26
N THR A 31 -3.92 36.35 -7.42
CA THR A 31 -3.76 37.78 -7.81
C THR A 31 -4.66 38.20 -8.96
N ILE A 32 -5.33 37.24 -9.62
CA ILE A 32 -6.25 37.45 -10.73
C ILE A 32 -7.51 36.61 -10.51
N THR A 33 -8.59 37.00 -11.16
CA THR A 33 -9.87 36.27 -11.17
C THR A 33 -9.81 35.04 -12.10
N ASP A 34 -10.71 34.07 -11.88
CA ASP A 34 -10.86 32.90 -12.75
C ASP A 34 -11.10 33.30 -14.22
N GLN A 35 -11.88 34.36 -14.44
CA GLN A 35 -12.16 34.87 -15.80
C GLN A 35 -10.89 35.39 -16.49
N GLU A 36 -10.03 36.13 -15.78
CA GLU A 36 -8.76 36.62 -16.33
C GLU A 36 -7.77 35.48 -16.60
N TYR A 37 -7.78 34.44 -15.76
CA TYR A 37 -6.99 33.23 -15.97
C TYR A 37 -7.44 32.50 -17.24
N ASP A 38 -8.74 32.27 -17.39
CA ASP A 38 -9.31 31.55 -18.54
C ASP A 38 -9.01 32.30 -19.85
N GLN A 39 -9.09 33.64 -19.85
CA GLN A 39 -8.71 34.47 -21.01
C GLN A 39 -7.24 34.26 -21.43
N LYS A 40 -6.31 34.18 -20.46
CA LYS A 40 -4.89 33.94 -20.74
C LYS A 40 -4.68 32.53 -21.29
N LEU A 41 -5.34 31.53 -20.70
CA LEU A 41 -5.23 30.14 -21.13
C LEU A 41 -5.78 29.95 -22.55
N ASP A 42 -6.93 30.56 -22.87
CA ASP A 42 -7.51 30.49 -24.21
C ASP A 42 -6.65 31.19 -25.26
N ARG A 43 -6.01 32.33 -24.91
CA ARG A 43 -5.03 32.97 -25.80
C ARG A 43 -3.82 32.08 -26.06
N LEU A 44 -3.31 31.39 -25.04
CA LEU A 44 -2.20 30.45 -25.21
C LEU A 44 -2.59 29.27 -26.11
N LYS A 45 -3.78 28.68 -25.91
CA LYS A 45 -4.31 27.61 -26.78
C LYS A 45 -4.38 28.06 -28.24
N GLN A 46 -4.87 29.27 -28.49
CA GLN A 46 -4.95 29.83 -29.83
C GLN A 46 -3.55 29.91 -30.49
N LEU A 47 -2.57 30.49 -29.79
CA LEU A 47 -1.22 30.65 -30.30
C LEU A 47 -0.51 29.32 -30.57
N GLU A 48 -0.71 28.32 -29.72
CA GLU A 48 -0.12 26.99 -29.92
C GLU A 48 -0.78 26.21 -31.06
N ALA A 49 -2.08 26.43 -31.30
CA ALA A 49 -2.76 25.89 -32.47
C ALA A 49 -2.28 26.56 -33.78
N GLU A 50 -2.01 27.87 -33.74
CA GLU A 50 -1.42 28.62 -34.86
C GLU A 50 0.06 28.25 -35.11
N HIS A 51 0.77 27.78 -34.08
CA HIS A 51 2.19 27.41 -34.13
C HIS A 51 2.50 26.03 -33.51
N PRO A 52 2.09 24.90 -34.15
CA PRO A 52 2.23 23.56 -33.56
C PRO A 52 3.67 23.15 -33.21
N GLY A 53 4.67 23.66 -33.94
CA GLY A 53 6.08 23.39 -33.67
C GLY A 53 6.64 24.03 -32.38
N LEU A 54 5.88 24.94 -31.76
CA LEU A 54 6.22 25.56 -30.48
C LEU A 54 5.51 24.91 -29.29
N LEU A 55 4.64 23.92 -29.55
CA LEU A 55 3.95 23.18 -28.51
C LEU A 55 4.93 22.28 -27.76
N THR A 56 4.93 22.37 -26.43
CA THR A 56 5.80 21.56 -25.57
C THR A 56 4.95 20.70 -24.64
N ALA A 57 5.49 19.54 -24.25
CA ALA A 57 4.79 18.59 -23.36
C ALA A 57 4.53 19.14 -21.95
N ASP A 58 5.19 20.23 -21.56
CA ASP A 58 5.04 20.94 -20.29
C ASP A 58 4.21 22.25 -20.40
N SER A 59 3.54 22.48 -21.54
CA SER A 59 2.67 23.63 -21.70
C SER A 59 1.40 23.50 -20.85
N PRO A 60 0.90 24.59 -20.21
CA PRO A 60 -0.37 24.59 -19.48
C PRO A 60 -1.58 24.10 -20.28
N THR A 61 -1.57 24.21 -21.61
CA THR A 61 -2.67 23.75 -22.47
C THR A 61 -2.73 22.24 -22.62
N GLN A 62 -1.60 21.54 -22.39
CA GLN A 62 -1.50 20.09 -22.46
C GLN A 62 -2.07 19.39 -21.23
N ARG A 63 -2.63 20.16 -20.29
CA ARG A 63 -3.29 19.64 -19.09
C ARG A 63 -4.70 19.11 -19.34
N VAL A 64 -5.30 19.28 -20.53
CA VAL A 64 -6.75 19.01 -20.75
C VAL A 64 -7.01 18.04 -21.93
N GLY A 65 -6.00 17.43 -22.54
CA GLY A 65 -6.23 16.70 -23.79
C GLY A 65 -5.32 15.49 -24.00
N GLY A 66 -5.94 14.31 -24.01
CA GLY A 66 -5.41 13.07 -24.56
C GLY A 66 -6.59 12.21 -24.99
N GLU A 67 -6.37 11.25 -25.90
CA GLU A 67 -7.40 10.26 -26.19
C GLU A 67 -7.74 9.46 -24.92
N PRO A 68 -8.99 9.00 -24.75
CA PRO A 68 -9.35 8.12 -23.66
C PRO A 68 -8.38 6.93 -23.58
N LEU A 69 -7.90 6.66 -22.37
CA LEU A 69 -7.01 5.54 -22.10
C LEU A 69 -7.74 4.22 -22.38
N GLU A 70 -7.08 3.26 -23.01
CA GLU A 70 -7.64 1.90 -23.17
C GLU A 70 -7.69 1.14 -21.83
N GLY A 71 -6.82 1.51 -20.89
CA GLY A 71 -6.69 0.94 -19.55
C GLY A 71 -5.46 1.47 -18.81
N PHE A 72 -5.28 1.06 -17.56
CA PHE A 72 -4.11 1.45 -16.76
C PHE A 72 -3.09 0.30 -16.73
N ARG A 73 -1.82 0.61 -17.02
CA ARG A 73 -0.71 -0.33 -16.83
C ARG A 73 -0.22 -0.29 -15.39
N THR A 74 0.22 -1.43 -14.85
CA THR A 74 0.78 -1.50 -13.50
C THR A 74 2.31 -1.45 -13.55
N VAL A 75 2.90 -0.47 -12.88
CA VAL A 75 4.34 -0.19 -12.83
C VAL A 75 4.90 -0.47 -11.43
N ALA A 76 6.14 -0.96 -11.35
CA ALA A 76 6.83 -1.15 -10.08
C ALA A 76 7.37 0.17 -9.54
N HIS A 77 7.25 0.40 -8.23
CA HIS A 77 7.82 1.57 -7.58
C HIS A 77 9.34 1.38 -7.40
N ALA A 78 10.14 2.42 -7.66
CA ALA A 78 11.58 2.39 -7.43
C ALA A 78 11.92 2.15 -5.95
N ARG A 79 11.09 2.68 -5.05
CA ARG A 79 11.09 2.36 -3.62
C ARG A 79 9.68 1.97 -3.18
N PRO A 80 9.50 0.99 -2.28
CA PRO A 80 8.17 0.64 -1.79
C PRO A 80 7.42 1.82 -1.14
N MET A 81 6.12 1.92 -1.39
CA MET A 81 5.18 2.83 -0.71
C MET A 81 4.54 2.09 0.46
N LEU A 82 5.07 2.34 1.66
CA LEU A 82 4.60 1.70 2.89
C LEU A 82 3.35 2.37 3.47
N SER A 83 2.67 1.66 4.36
CA SER A 83 1.61 2.25 5.18
C SER A 83 2.20 2.92 6.42
N ILE A 84 1.38 3.66 7.16
CA ILE A 84 1.76 4.32 8.41
C ILE A 84 1.05 3.61 9.57
N ASP A 85 1.75 3.41 10.69
CA ASP A 85 1.16 2.86 11.91
C ASP A 85 0.29 3.92 12.61
N ASN A 86 -0.81 3.51 13.25
CA ASN A 86 -1.79 4.43 13.81
C ASN A 86 -1.80 4.40 15.34
N THR A 87 -2.08 5.55 15.95
CA THR A 87 -2.38 5.69 17.36
C THR A 87 -3.60 6.62 17.55
N TYR A 88 -4.30 6.45 18.67
CA TYR A 88 -5.52 7.20 18.99
C TYR A 88 -5.42 7.91 20.35
N ASP A 89 -4.30 7.73 21.06
CA ASP A 89 -4.12 8.22 22.42
C ASP A 89 -2.69 8.70 22.65
N VAL A 90 -2.58 9.62 23.61
CA VAL A 90 -1.34 10.32 23.95
C VAL A 90 -0.31 9.39 24.57
N GLU A 91 -0.75 8.35 25.27
CA GLU A 91 0.13 7.41 25.94
C GLU A 91 0.92 6.58 24.91
N ASN A 92 0.24 6.06 23.88
CA ASN A 92 0.86 5.32 22.80
C ASN A 92 1.75 6.20 21.92
N LEU A 93 1.36 7.45 21.68
CA LEU A 93 2.21 8.45 21.01
C LEU A 93 3.50 8.71 21.82
N SER A 94 3.39 8.85 23.15
CA SER A 94 4.54 9.05 24.04
C SER A 94 5.45 7.82 24.06
N LYS A 95 4.88 6.60 24.07
CA LYS A 95 5.64 5.34 23.96
C LYS A 95 6.38 5.25 22.62
N TRP A 96 5.79 5.74 21.53
CA TRP A 96 6.48 5.81 20.23
C TRP A 96 7.67 6.77 20.28
N ALA A 97 7.49 7.97 20.83
CA ALA A 97 8.57 8.94 21.00
C ALA A 97 9.71 8.40 21.88
N GLN A 98 9.36 7.72 22.97
CA GLN A 98 10.32 7.02 23.83
C GLN A 98 11.14 6.01 23.03
N ARG A 99 10.50 5.14 22.24
CA ARG A 99 11.21 4.15 21.40
C ARG A 99 12.14 4.81 20.38
N CYS A 100 11.73 5.94 19.81
CA CYS A 100 12.58 6.69 18.89
C CYS A 100 13.79 7.28 19.60
N TYR A 101 13.60 7.91 20.75
CA TYR A 101 14.67 8.46 21.58
C TYR A 101 15.67 7.38 21.97
N GLU A 102 15.18 6.25 22.49
CA GLU A 102 16.03 5.14 22.94
C GLU A 102 16.87 4.55 21.81
N ALA A 103 16.33 4.50 20.59
CA ALA A 103 17.04 3.99 19.43
C ALA A 103 18.13 4.95 18.91
N LEU A 104 18.07 6.23 19.26
CA LEU A 104 18.95 7.30 18.76
C LEU A 104 19.94 7.82 19.80
N ASP A 105 19.66 7.65 21.09
CA ASP A 105 20.51 8.16 22.16
C ASP A 105 21.84 7.37 22.23
N PRO A 106 23.00 8.03 22.03
CA PRO A 106 24.29 7.34 22.02
C PRO A 106 24.66 6.70 23.36
N GLN A 107 24.24 7.26 24.49
CA GLN A 107 24.55 6.71 25.82
C GLN A 107 23.73 5.45 26.08
N LEU A 108 22.46 5.43 25.65
CA LEU A 108 21.64 4.23 25.71
C LEU A 108 22.19 3.14 24.78
N ALA A 109 22.63 3.50 23.58
CA ALA A 109 23.29 2.55 22.67
C ALA A 109 24.56 1.93 23.28
N GLU A 110 25.38 2.73 23.97
CA GLU A 110 26.57 2.24 24.69
C GLU A 110 26.18 1.28 25.83
N ILE A 111 25.16 1.63 26.62
CA ILE A 111 24.64 0.77 27.69
C ILE A 111 24.13 -0.57 27.13
N GLU A 112 23.36 -0.56 26.04
CA GLU A 112 22.88 -1.79 25.39
C GLU A 112 24.05 -2.66 24.89
N ALA A 113 25.08 -2.06 24.32
CA ALA A 113 26.28 -2.78 23.89
C ALA A 113 27.02 -3.42 25.08
N GLU A 114 27.13 -2.72 26.21
CA GLU A 114 27.73 -3.26 27.43
C GLU A 114 26.90 -4.41 28.02
N LEU A 115 25.58 -4.28 28.05
CA LEU A 115 24.65 -5.32 28.49
C LEU A 115 24.78 -6.58 27.62
N ALA A 116 24.78 -6.42 26.29
CA ALA A 116 24.99 -7.51 25.34
C ALA A 116 26.36 -8.19 25.53
N ALA A 117 27.41 -7.42 25.83
CA ALA A 117 28.73 -7.97 26.13
C ALA A 117 28.76 -8.77 27.44
N ILE A 118 27.93 -8.40 28.43
CA ILE A 118 27.73 -9.21 29.65
C ILE A 118 27.02 -10.52 29.31
N ASP A 119 25.94 -10.46 28.52
CA ASP A 119 25.19 -11.65 28.09
C ASP A 119 26.08 -12.66 27.35
N GLN A 120 26.89 -12.18 26.40
CA GLN A 120 27.86 -13.03 25.69
C GLN A 120 28.88 -13.69 26.61
N ARG A 121 29.39 -12.93 27.60
CA ARG A 121 30.31 -13.47 28.61
C ARG A 121 29.64 -14.56 29.45
N GLU A 122 28.40 -14.34 29.90
CA GLU A 122 27.64 -15.30 30.70
C GLU A 122 27.27 -16.57 29.90
N GLU A 123 26.94 -16.44 28.62
CA GLU A 123 26.67 -17.57 27.73
C GLU A 123 27.93 -18.45 27.52
N SER A 124 29.12 -17.84 27.39
CA SER A 124 30.40 -18.56 27.23
C SER A 124 30.79 -19.46 28.43
N ILE A 125 30.16 -19.24 29.58
CA ILE A 125 30.37 -20.00 30.82
C ILE A 125 29.14 -20.81 31.24
N LYS A 126 28.13 -20.92 30.38
CA LYS A 126 26.91 -21.69 30.66
C LYS A 126 27.23 -23.14 31.05
N GLY A 127 26.57 -23.65 32.09
CA GLY A 127 26.83 -24.97 32.66
C GLY A 127 28.09 -25.10 33.54
N LYS A 128 29.05 -24.15 33.50
CA LYS A 128 30.27 -24.19 34.31
C LYS A 128 30.02 -23.73 35.75
N ARG A 129 30.47 -24.52 36.73
CA ARG A 129 30.25 -24.30 38.18
C ARG A 129 31.51 -23.96 38.97
N ASP A 130 32.65 -23.79 38.30
CA ASP A 130 33.91 -23.44 38.95
C ASP A 130 33.89 -22.03 39.56
N LYS A 131 34.82 -21.75 40.48
CA LYS A 131 34.88 -20.47 41.21
C LYS A 131 35.07 -19.27 40.29
N ALA A 132 35.80 -19.41 39.18
CA ALA A 132 36.00 -18.30 38.24
C ALA A 132 34.70 -17.98 37.50
N SER A 133 33.99 -19.00 37.02
CA SER A 133 32.66 -18.83 36.41
C SER A 133 31.62 -18.25 37.38
N GLN A 134 31.69 -18.57 38.67
CA GLN A 134 30.81 -17.95 39.68
C GLN A 134 31.14 -16.47 39.93
N ALA A 135 32.43 -16.11 39.96
CA ALA A 135 32.87 -14.73 40.10
C ALA A 135 32.44 -13.86 38.91
N ILE A 136 32.56 -14.39 37.68
CA ILE A 136 32.11 -13.71 36.45
C ILE A 136 30.62 -13.40 36.49
N ARG A 137 29.76 -14.36 36.88
CA ARG A 137 28.31 -14.12 37.03
C ARG A 137 27.98 -13.08 38.10
N LYS A 138 28.71 -13.12 39.23
CA LYS A 138 28.52 -12.14 40.30
C LYS A 138 28.85 -10.72 39.80
N GLN A 139 29.97 -10.57 39.10
CA GLN A 139 30.38 -9.30 38.48
C GLN A 139 29.39 -8.85 37.41
N GLY A 140 28.96 -9.76 36.52
CA GLY A 140 27.97 -9.47 35.49
C GLY A 140 26.64 -8.98 36.07
N LYS A 141 26.16 -9.61 37.15
CA LYS A 141 24.94 -9.18 37.85
C LYS A 141 25.06 -7.77 38.46
N GLU A 142 26.21 -7.44 39.04
CA GLU A 142 26.46 -6.12 39.63
C GLU A 142 26.58 -5.03 38.55
N GLN A 143 27.34 -5.29 37.48
CA GLN A 143 27.45 -4.41 36.31
C GLN A 143 26.09 -4.18 35.66
N ARG A 144 25.31 -5.24 35.43
CA ARG A 144 23.95 -5.16 34.87
C ARG A 144 23.06 -4.27 35.72
N LYS A 145 23.08 -4.43 37.04
CA LYS A 145 22.29 -3.59 37.95
C LYS A 145 22.64 -2.11 37.80
N THR A 146 23.93 -1.77 37.76
CA THR A 146 24.39 -0.40 37.56
C THR A 146 23.98 0.17 36.20
N LEU A 147 24.11 -0.61 35.13
CA LEU A 147 23.73 -0.21 33.78
C LEU A 147 22.22 0.01 33.66
N GLU A 148 21.40 -0.86 34.23
CA GLU A 148 19.94 -0.70 34.27
C GLU A 148 19.51 0.53 35.08
N GLU A 149 20.17 0.83 36.20
CA GLU A 149 19.94 2.06 36.96
C GLU A 149 20.31 3.31 36.15
N LYS A 150 21.43 3.29 35.40
CA LYS A 150 21.83 4.38 34.50
C LYS A 150 20.82 4.57 33.37
N LYS A 151 20.37 3.47 32.75
CA LYS A 151 19.34 3.45 31.71
C LYS A 151 18.02 4.04 32.21
N LEU A 152 17.58 3.68 33.42
CA LEU A 152 16.37 4.23 34.02
C LEU A 152 16.48 5.76 34.25
N ARG A 153 17.64 6.24 34.72
CA ARG A 153 17.89 7.69 34.90
C ARG A 153 17.85 8.45 33.58
N LEU A 154 18.47 7.91 32.53
CA LEU A 154 18.43 8.51 31.19
C LEU A 154 17.01 8.57 30.64
N ARG A 155 16.22 7.50 30.82
CA ARG A 155 14.79 7.48 30.44
C ARG A 155 13.97 8.52 31.20
N ALA A 156 14.20 8.67 32.51
CA ALA A 156 13.51 9.67 33.32
C ALA A 156 13.84 11.10 32.87
N ALA A 157 15.12 11.40 32.63
CA ALA A 157 15.55 12.70 32.10
C ALA A 157 14.98 12.97 30.69
N ALA A 158 14.93 11.95 29.83
CA ALA A 158 14.31 12.05 28.51
C ALA A 158 12.81 12.36 28.63
N ALA A 159 12.09 11.71 29.54
CA ALA A 159 10.66 11.98 29.78
C ALA A 159 10.40 13.43 30.26
N GLU A 160 11.26 13.98 31.13
CA GLU A 160 11.16 15.37 31.60
C GLU A 160 11.32 16.40 30.46
N THR A 161 12.15 16.09 29.46
CA THR A 161 12.34 16.94 28.27
C THR A 161 11.35 16.61 27.14
N GLY A 162 10.46 15.64 27.36
CA GLY A 162 9.49 15.29 26.34
C GLY A 162 10.03 14.45 25.20
N TYR A 163 11.04 13.64 25.47
CA TYR A 163 11.78 12.88 24.47
C TYR A 163 12.24 13.80 23.33
N ALA A 164 12.83 14.94 23.67
CA ALA A 164 13.41 15.82 22.68
C ALA A 164 14.55 15.09 21.94
N ILE A 165 14.54 15.15 20.61
CA ILE A 165 15.53 14.51 19.74
C ILE A 165 16.15 15.59 18.85
N ASP A 166 17.43 15.43 18.52
CA ASP A 166 18.11 16.33 17.58
C ASP A 166 17.39 16.36 16.23
N GLY A 167 17.17 17.56 15.68
CA GLY A 167 16.31 17.77 14.50
C GLY A 167 14.80 17.76 14.77
N GLY A 168 14.31 17.09 15.82
CA GLY A 168 12.92 17.14 16.26
C GLY A 168 11.93 16.32 15.42
N TYR A 169 10.64 16.63 15.61
CA TYR A 169 9.49 15.95 15.03
C TYR A 169 8.75 16.89 14.08
N LEU A 170 8.51 16.47 12.84
CA LEU A 170 7.63 17.20 11.93
C LEU A 170 6.20 16.65 12.06
N ALA A 171 5.27 17.53 12.42
CA ALA A 171 3.84 17.25 12.50
C ALA A 171 3.11 17.86 11.29
N GLU A 172 2.42 17.03 10.53
CA GLU A 172 1.72 17.39 9.29
C GLU A 172 0.28 16.87 9.31
N PRO A 173 -0.69 17.58 8.69
CA PRO A 173 -2.04 17.05 8.51
C PRO A 173 -2.03 15.70 7.79
N LYS A 174 -2.80 14.74 8.30
CA LYS A 174 -3.06 13.49 7.61
C LYS A 174 -4.23 13.68 6.65
N ILE A 175 -3.90 13.95 5.39
CA ILE A 175 -4.89 14.22 4.34
C ILE A 175 -5.65 12.94 4.00
N ASP A 176 -6.98 13.03 3.93
CA ASP A 176 -7.81 11.92 3.49
C ASP A 176 -8.03 11.94 1.97
N GLY A 177 -7.20 11.18 1.25
CA GLY A 177 -7.23 11.12 -0.20
C GLY A 177 -6.67 9.82 -0.78
N VAL A 178 -5.95 9.96 -1.90
CA VAL A 178 -5.29 8.85 -2.60
C VAL A 178 -3.80 9.13 -2.76
N ALA A 179 -2.99 8.28 -2.13
CA ALA A 179 -1.54 8.32 -2.25
C ALA A 179 -1.06 8.15 -3.70
N ILE A 180 -0.19 9.06 -4.12
CA ILE A 180 0.44 9.10 -5.45
C ILE A 180 1.96 9.25 -5.32
N ASN A 181 2.70 8.67 -6.26
CA ASN A 181 4.12 8.90 -6.46
C ASN A 181 4.33 9.61 -7.81
N LEU A 182 4.94 10.79 -7.77
CA LEU A 182 5.25 11.62 -8.93
C LEU A 182 6.75 11.55 -9.22
N ARG A 183 7.14 11.00 -10.37
CA ARG A 183 8.54 10.92 -10.79
C ARG A 183 8.85 12.05 -11.77
N TYR A 184 9.81 12.88 -11.37
CA TYR A 184 10.43 13.89 -12.20
C TYR A 184 11.81 13.43 -12.64
N GLU A 185 12.13 13.61 -13.92
CA GLU A 185 13.47 13.39 -14.45
C GLU A 185 13.97 14.68 -15.08
N ASN A 186 15.12 15.17 -14.63
CA ASN A 186 15.68 16.47 -15.01
C ASN A 186 14.64 17.61 -14.90
N GLY A 187 13.80 17.54 -13.87
CA GLY A 187 12.76 18.52 -13.59
C GLY A 187 11.47 18.37 -14.40
N LEU A 188 11.32 17.39 -15.29
CA LEU A 188 10.07 17.15 -16.03
C LEU A 188 9.30 15.98 -15.41
N LEU A 189 7.98 16.14 -15.22
CA LEU A 189 7.11 15.05 -14.79
C LEU A 189 7.04 13.99 -15.89
N VAL A 190 7.55 12.79 -15.62
CA VAL A 190 7.59 11.69 -16.60
C VAL A 190 6.64 10.54 -16.25
N LEU A 191 6.34 10.33 -14.98
CA LEU A 191 5.50 9.22 -14.52
C LEU A 191 4.75 9.60 -13.23
N ALA A 192 3.48 9.20 -13.14
CA ALA A 192 2.73 9.23 -11.89
C ALA A 192 2.04 7.90 -11.63
N THR A 193 2.25 7.32 -10.45
CA THR A 193 1.74 6.00 -10.09
C THR A 193 0.96 6.04 -8.80
N THR A 194 -0.20 5.37 -8.78
CA THR A 194 -0.96 5.13 -7.54
C THR A 194 -0.21 4.20 -6.60
N ARG A 195 -0.59 4.13 -5.31
CA ARG A 195 0.06 3.21 -4.37
C ARG A 195 -0.03 1.73 -4.77
N GLY A 196 -1.19 1.29 -5.25
CA GLY A 196 -1.50 -0.12 -5.48
C GLY A 196 -1.27 -0.99 -4.24
N ASP A 197 -0.46 -2.03 -4.36
CA ASP A 197 -0.09 -2.94 -3.26
C ASP A 197 1.11 -2.46 -2.42
N GLY A 198 1.67 -1.29 -2.77
CA GLY A 198 2.85 -0.70 -2.14
C GLY A 198 4.16 -1.06 -2.84
N ALA A 199 4.23 -2.15 -3.61
CA ALA A 199 5.37 -2.49 -4.47
C ALA A 199 5.11 -2.09 -5.93
N ARG A 200 3.85 -2.16 -6.37
CA ARG A 200 3.40 -1.82 -7.71
C ARG A 200 2.13 -0.98 -7.67
N GLY A 201 1.98 -0.10 -8.65
CA GLY A 201 0.88 0.85 -8.76
C GLY A 201 0.42 1.07 -10.20
N ASP A 202 -0.83 1.53 -10.35
CA ASP A 202 -1.38 1.89 -11.67
C ASP A 202 -0.74 3.20 -12.16
N ASP A 203 -0.26 3.22 -13.40
CA ASP A 203 0.21 4.43 -14.09
C ASP A 203 -0.98 5.30 -14.46
N VAL A 204 -1.10 6.44 -13.77
CA VAL A 204 -2.16 7.44 -13.94
C VAL A 204 -1.57 8.76 -14.44
N THR A 205 -0.45 8.72 -15.16
CA THR A 205 0.30 9.91 -15.59
C THR A 205 -0.57 10.90 -16.34
N GLN A 206 -1.39 10.44 -17.29
CA GLN A 206 -2.25 11.34 -18.07
C GLN A 206 -3.30 12.04 -17.20
N ASN A 207 -3.92 11.31 -16.27
CA ASN A 207 -4.88 11.89 -15.33
C ASN A 207 -4.21 12.88 -14.37
N VAL A 208 -3.01 12.57 -13.90
CA VAL A 208 -2.25 13.44 -12.99
C VAL A 208 -1.77 14.72 -13.69
N ARG A 209 -1.46 14.67 -14.99
CA ARG A 209 -1.10 15.88 -15.75
C ARG A 209 -2.22 16.94 -15.77
N THR A 210 -3.48 16.51 -15.61
CA THR A 210 -4.63 17.43 -15.59
C THR A 210 -4.83 18.16 -14.26
N ILE A 211 -4.16 17.68 -13.20
CA ILE A 211 -4.22 18.26 -11.87
C ILE A 211 -3.35 19.52 -11.82
N ARG A 212 -3.99 20.69 -11.85
CA ARG A 212 -3.31 22.00 -11.97
C ARG A 212 -2.30 22.28 -10.86
N SER A 213 -2.59 21.83 -9.63
CA SER A 213 -1.69 21.96 -8.47
C SER A 213 -0.37 21.21 -8.61
N ILE A 214 -0.27 20.24 -9.53
CA ILE A 214 0.96 19.51 -9.82
C ILE A 214 1.72 20.21 -10.95
N PRO A 215 2.99 20.63 -10.76
CA PRO A 215 3.77 21.20 -11.83
C PRO A 215 4.18 20.13 -12.85
N LEU A 216 4.02 20.39 -14.15
CA LEU A 216 4.56 19.51 -15.19
C LEU A 216 6.08 19.62 -15.31
N ARG A 217 6.62 20.77 -14.89
CA ARG A 217 8.04 21.09 -14.84
C ARG A 217 8.37 21.81 -13.53
N LEU A 218 9.39 21.33 -12.83
CA LEU A 218 9.89 21.96 -11.61
C LEU A 218 10.45 23.36 -11.94
N ALA A 219 10.11 24.33 -11.11
CA ALA A 219 10.66 25.70 -11.17
C ALA A 219 12.10 25.73 -10.63
N ALA A 220 13.01 25.00 -11.28
CA ALA A 220 14.41 24.95 -10.93
C ALA A 220 15.06 26.34 -11.03
N THR A 221 15.93 26.66 -10.06
CA THR A 221 16.70 27.91 -10.04
C THR A 221 18.19 27.59 -10.07
N GLU A 222 19.04 28.59 -10.34
CA GLU A 222 20.50 28.40 -10.28
C GLU A 222 20.96 27.93 -8.89
N THR A 223 20.31 28.42 -7.83
CA THR A 223 20.61 28.07 -6.43
C THR A 223 19.96 26.76 -5.98
N LEU A 224 18.91 26.30 -6.67
CA LEU A 224 18.19 25.07 -6.37
C LEU A 224 17.82 24.36 -7.68
N PRO A 225 18.78 23.69 -8.33
CA PRO A 225 18.56 22.99 -9.59
C PRO A 225 17.63 21.79 -9.41
N ALA A 226 16.95 21.38 -10.48
CA ALA A 226 16.17 20.15 -10.45
C ALA A 226 17.11 18.93 -10.31
N PRO A 227 16.79 17.96 -9.45
CA PRO A 227 17.53 16.70 -9.38
C PRO A 227 17.45 15.93 -10.70
N GLU A 228 18.42 15.04 -10.93
CA GLU A 228 18.42 14.11 -12.08
C GLU A 228 17.16 13.23 -12.03
N VAL A 229 16.86 12.69 -10.85
CA VAL A 229 15.63 11.96 -10.54
C VAL A 229 15.08 12.47 -9.22
N LEU A 230 13.79 12.78 -9.20
CA LEU A 230 13.06 13.14 -7.99
C LEU A 230 11.70 12.45 -7.98
N GLU A 231 11.49 11.53 -7.05
CA GLU A 231 10.17 11.02 -6.73
C GLU A 231 9.57 11.78 -5.56
N VAL A 232 8.44 12.44 -5.80
CA VAL A 232 7.65 13.12 -4.78
C VAL A 232 6.42 12.29 -4.45
N ARG A 233 6.25 11.98 -3.16
CA ARG A 233 5.06 11.30 -2.64
C ARG A 233 4.13 12.29 -2.00
N GLY A 234 2.85 12.13 -2.26
CA GLY A 234 1.83 13.00 -1.68
C GLY A 234 0.46 12.37 -1.78
N GLU A 235 -0.53 13.15 -1.36
CA GLU A 235 -1.93 12.76 -1.42
C GLU A 235 -2.64 13.61 -2.46
N ILE A 236 -3.33 12.97 -3.40
CA ILE A 236 -4.34 13.63 -4.23
C ILE A 236 -5.64 13.61 -3.45
N PHE A 237 -6.38 14.71 -3.42
CA PHE A 237 -7.66 14.83 -2.72
C PHE A 237 -8.63 15.73 -3.47
N MET A 238 -9.90 15.64 -3.10
CA MET A 238 -10.98 16.46 -3.63
C MET A 238 -11.37 17.54 -2.61
N PRO A 239 -11.27 18.83 -2.95
CA PRO A 239 -11.73 19.90 -2.07
C PRO A 239 -13.22 19.81 -1.76
N HIS A 240 -13.62 20.21 -0.55
CA HIS A 240 -15.02 20.19 -0.08
C HIS A 240 -15.99 20.94 -1.02
N ALA A 241 -15.55 22.07 -1.57
CA ALA A 241 -16.36 22.85 -2.50
C ALA A 241 -16.62 22.09 -3.81
N GLU A 242 -15.60 21.42 -4.34
CA GLU A 242 -15.71 20.64 -5.57
C GLU A 242 -16.52 19.35 -5.36
N PHE A 243 -16.33 18.69 -4.21
CA PHE A 243 -17.15 17.54 -3.82
C PHE A 243 -18.64 17.89 -3.76
N ARG A 244 -19.00 19.01 -3.12
CA ARG A 244 -20.38 19.50 -3.10
C ARG A 244 -20.90 19.79 -4.52
N ARG A 245 -20.16 20.56 -5.31
CA ARG A 245 -20.54 20.91 -6.68
C ARG A 245 -20.81 19.69 -7.55
N ILE A 246 -19.94 18.67 -7.49
CA ILE A 246 -20.08 17.45 -8.27
C ILE A 246 -21.29 16.65 -7.79
N ASN A 247 -21.46 16.48 -6.48
CA ASN A 247 -22.60 15.73 -5.95
C ASN A 247 -23.94 16.43 -6.22
N ASP A 248 -23.99 17.76 -6.19
CA ASP A 248 -25.19 18.51 -6.57
C ASP A 248 -25.53 18.27 -8.05
N ALA A 249 -24.53 18.34 -8.94
CA ALA A 249 -24.72 18.02 -10.36
C ALA A 249 -25.19 16.57 -10.60
N PHE A 250 -24.68 15.60 -9.83
CA PHE A 250 -25.13 14.21 -9.91
C PHE A 250 -26.59 14.07 -9.48
N ARG A 251 -27.00 14.72 -8.39
CA ARG A 251 -28.39 14.72 -7.93
C ARG A 251 -29.33 15.34 -8.97
N ASP A 252 -28.93 16.45 -9.57
CA ASP A 252 -29.70 17.13 -10.63
C ASP A 252 -29.84 16.26 -11.89
N ALA A 253 -28.83 15.43 -12.19
CA ALA A 253 -28.85 14.46 -13.28
C ALA A 253 -29.58 13.14 -12.93
N GLY A 254 -30.02 12.95 -11.68
CA GLY A 254 -30.62 11.70 -11.21
C GLY A 254 -29.62 10.55 -11.02
N GLU A 255 -28.32 10.86 -10.93
CA GLU A 255 -27.24 9.91 -10.69
C GLU A 255 -26.94 9.75 -9.18
N GLU A 256 -26.30 8.65 -8.81
CA GLU A 256 -25.94 8.36 -7.42
C GLU A 256 -24.70 9.20 -6.99
N PRO A 257 -24.83 10.08 -5.99
CA PRO A 257 -23.72 10.95 -5.57
C PRO A 257 -22.60 10.16 -4.89
N PHE A 258 -21.38 10.71 -4.91
CA PHE A 258 -20.26 10.11 -4.20
C PHE A 258 -20.47 10.16 -2.68
N ALA A 259 -20.10 9.07 -2.02
CA ALA A 259 -20.27 8.91 -0.57
C ALA A 259 -19.38 9.86 0.25
N ASN A 260 -18.12 10.06 -0.14
CA ASN A 260 -17.17 10.94 0.54
C ASN A 260 -16.08 11.46 -0.42
N PRO A 261 -15.33 12.52 -0.05
CA PRO A 261 -14.29 13.10 -0.89
C PRO A 261 -13.18 12.10 -1.28
N ARG A 262 -12.80 11.17 -0.40
CA ARG A 262 -11.80 10.13 -0.68
C ARG A 262 -12.23 9.22 -1.84
N ASN A 263 -13.45 8.70 -1.80
CA ASN A 263 -14.02 7.84 -2.83
C ASN A 263 -14.22 8.60 -4.14
N ALA A 264 -14.68 9.86 -4.06
CA ALA A 264 -14.79 10.73 -5.23
C ALA A 264 -13.41 10.95 -5.88
N THR A 265 -12.37 11.14 -5.08
CA THR A 265 -10.99 11.27 -5.56
C THR A 265 -10.50 10.00 -6.25
N ALA A 266 -10.66 8.84 -5.60
CA ALA A 266 -10.23 7.55 -6.16
C ALA A 266 -10.96 7.21 -7.46
N GLY A 267 -12.28 7.39 -7.50
CA GLY A 267 -13.09 7.16 -8.69
C GLY A 267 -12.78 8.14 -9.83
N THR A 268 -12.39 9.37 -9.49
CA THR A 268 -11.95 10.37 -10.47
C THR A 268 -10.59 10.03 -11.05
N LEU A 269 -9.61 9.69 -10.22
CA LEU A 269 -8.25 9.39 -10.69
C LEU A 269 -8.19 8.14 -11.58
N LYS A 270 -9.19 7.26 -11.50
CA LYS A 270 -9.33 6.05 -12.32
C LYS A 270 -10.28 6.21 -13.51
N GLN A 271 -10.62 7.44 -13.91
CA GLN A 271 -11.34 7.67 -15.17
C GLN A 271 -10.42 7.42 -16.36
N LEU A 272 -10.92 6.76 -17.39
CA LEU A 272 -10.17 6.55 -18.63
C LEU A 272 -10.06 7.83 -19.47
N ASP A 273 -11.03 8.74 -19.34
CA ASP A 273 -10.99 10.06 -19.97
C ASP A 273 -10.34 11.09 -19.03
N PRO A 274 -9.13 11.61 -19.36
CA PRO A 274 -8.46 12.64 -18.56
C PRO A 274 -9.24 13.95 -18.48
N THR A 275 -10.13 14.23 -19.44
CA THR A 275 -10.97 15.44 -19.46
C THR A 275 -11.91 15.45 -18.25
N ALA A 276 -12.53 14.31 -17.94
CA ALA A 276 -13.37 14.14 -16.76
C ALA A 276 -12.60 14.34 -15.45
N VAL A 277 -11.28 14.05 -15.44
CA VAL A 277 -10.41 14.32 -14.29
C VAL A 277 -10.15 15.82 -14.13
N ALA A 278 -9.87 16.49 -15.25
CA ALA A 278 -9.62 17.94 -15.27
C ALA A 278 -10.82 18.74 -14.74
N GLU A 279 -12.04 18.36 -15.14
CA GLU A 279 -13.30 19.01 -14.72
C GLU A 279 -13.60 18.88 -13.22
N ARG A 280 -13.06 17.84 -12.57
CA ARG A 280 -13.29 17.56 -11.15
C ARG A 280 -12.26 18.21 -10.23
N ARG A 281 -11.31 18.97 -10.80
CA ARG A 281 -10.43 19.93 -10.10
C ARG A 281 -9.78 19.35 -8.83
N LEU A 282 -9.25 18.13 -8.94
CA LEU A 282 -8.49 17.51 -7.86
C LEU A 282 -7.29 18.38 -7.47
N GLN A 283 -6.82 18.21 -6.24
CA GLN A 283 -5.64 18.88 -5.71
C GLN A 283 -4.64 17.86 -5.18
N PHE A 284 -3.40 18.31 -4.99
CA PHE A 284 -2.29 17.50 -4.51
C PHE A 284 -1.53 18.23 -3.42
N LEU A 285 -1.08 17.49 -2.41
CA LEU A 285 -0.13 17.97 -1.41
C LEU A 285 0.94 16.90 -1.17
N ALA A 286 2.20 17.31 -1.30
CA ALA A 286 3.36 16.47 -1.03
C ALA A 286 3.55 16.25 0.48
N HIS A 287 3.99 15.04 0.82
CA HIS A 287 4.29 14.63 2.21
C HIS A 287 5.53 13.74 2.31
N GLY A 288 6.26 13.48 1.22
CA GLY A 288 7.39 12.55 1.27
C GLY A 288 8.21 12.47 -0.01
N GLN A 289 9.33 11.76 0.08
CA GLN A 289 10.20 11.47 -1.06
C GLN A 289 10.29 9.97 -1.32
N GLY A 290 10.44 9.60 -2.59
CA GLY A 290 10.79 8.26 -3.04
C GLY A 290 12.29 8.16 -3.37
N GLU A 291 12.62 7.74 -4.58
CA GLU A 291 13.97 7.85 -5.14
C GLU A 291 14.39 9.31 -5.37
N VAL A 292 15.63 9.63 -5.03
CA VAL A 292 16.27 10.92 -5.32
C VAL A 292 17.68 10.65 -5.85
N ALA A 293 18.01 11.23 -7.00
CA ALA A 293 19.35 11.18 -7.59
C ALA A 293 19.77 12.58 -8.04
N GLY A 294 21.04 12.94 -7.82
CA GLY A 294 21.57 14.27 -8.14
C GLY A 294 21.26 15.36 -7.09
N ALA A 295 20.67 14.99 -5.94
CA ALA A 295 20.46 15.87 -4.80
C ALA A 295 20.48 15.07 -3.48
N GLN A 296 20.71 15.75 -2.36
CA GLN A 296 20.65 15.17 -1.02
C GLN A 296 20.00 16.18 -0.06
N PHE A 297 19.15 15.68 0.82
CA PHE A 297 18.48 16.47 1.87
C PHE A 297 18.88 15.92 3.23
N GLU A 298 19.21 16.81 4.17
CA GLU A 298 19.53 16.43 5.54
C GLU A 298 18.25 16.22 6.35
N THR A 299 17.26 17.08 6.14
CA THR A 299 15.99 17.06 6.86
C THR A 299 14.78 17.05 5.93
N HIS A 300 13.66 16.55 6.45
CA HIS A 300 12.39 16.54 5.74
C HIS A 300 11.83 17.95 5.60
N THR A 301 12.04 18.82 6.58
CA THR A 301 11.73 20.25 6.47
C THR A 301 12.43 20.89 5.26
N GLN A 302 13.74 20.67 5.11
CA GLN A 302 14.51 21.16 3.95
C GLN A 302 13.95 20.62 2.63
N PHE A 303 13.54 19.35 2.60
CA PHE A 303 12.90 18.75 1.44
C PHE A 303 11.58 19.45 1.09
N LEU A 304 10.68 19.67 2.06
CA LEU A 304 9.40 20.36 1.83
C LEU A 304 9.59 21.82 1.37
N ASP A 305 10.56 22.54 1.95
CA ASP A 305 10.91 23.90 1.53
C ASP A 305 11.42 23.93 0.08
N SER A 306 12.18 22.91 -0.31
CA SER A 306 12.68 22.74 -1.68
C SER A 306 11.53 22.47 -2.67
N LEU A 307 10.55 21.64 -2.28
CA LEU A 307 9.35 21.39 -3.07
C LEU A 307 8.54 22.68 -3.31
N ALA A 308 8.32 23.47 -2.26
CA ALA A 308 7.62 24.74 -2.36
C ALA A 308 8.35 25.70 -3.32
N THR A 309 9.68 25.72 -3.27
CA THR A 309 10.51 26.52 -4.20
C THR A 309 10.33 26.06 -5.65
N TRP A 310 10.33 24.74 -5.89
CA TRP A 310 10.10 24.13 -7.20
C TRP A 310 8.65 24.18 -7.69
N GLY A 311 7.72 24.71 -6.89
CA GLY A 311 6.31 24.84 -7.23
C GLY A 311 5.49 23.57 -7.00
N VAL A 312 6.02 22.59 -6.27
CA VAL A 312 5.26 21.42 -5.82
C VAL A 312 4.63 21.76 -4.46
N PRO A 313 3.29 21.74 -4.34
CA PRO A 313 2.63 22.15 -3.11
C PRO A 313 2.88 21.12 -1.99
N ALA A 314 3.27 21.62 -0.82
CA ALA A 314 3.35 20.88 0.44
C ALA A 314 2.42 21.54 1.46
N SER A 315 2.06 20.83 2.53
CA SER A 315 1.10 21.37 3.50
C SER A 315 1.69 22.60 4.23
N PRO A 316 1.04 23.78 4.17
CA PRO A 316 1.50 24.96 4.91
C PRO A 316 1.32 24.81 6.42
N LEU A 317 0.62 23.75 6.85
CA LEU A 317 0.37 23.43 8.25
C LEU A 317 1.43 22.47 8.81
N ALA A 318 2.40 22.03 8.01
CA ALA A 318 3.57 21.33 8.49
C ALA A 318 4.29 22.16 9.55
N LYS A 319 4.59 21.57 10.71
CA LYS A 319 5.25 22.27 11.80
C LYS A 319 6.31 21.41 12.45
N LEU A 320 7.51 21.97 12.59
CA LEU A 320 8.58 21.36 13.35
C LEU A 320 8.37 21.58 14.85
N CYS A 321 8.37 20.49 15.59
CA CYS A 321 8.15 20.37 17.03
C CYS A 321 9.42 19.81 17.68
N LYS A 322 9.89 20.40 18.79
CA LYS A 322 11.17 19.98 19.43
C LYS A 322 10.99 18.82 20.40
N SER A 323 9.78 18.64 20.93
CA SER A 323 9.43 17.63 21.92
C SER A 323 8.10 16.95 21.57
N ILE A 324 7.79 15.84 22.23
CA ILE A 324 6.47 15.19 22.08
C ILE A 324 5.33 16.04 22.66
N GLN A 325 5.61 16.92 23.61
CA GLN A 325 4.65 17.87 24.16
C GLN A 325 4.31 18.94 23.11
N ASP A 326 5.32 19.47 22.40
CA ASP A 326 5.09 20.40 21.28
C ASP A 326 4.23 19.74 20.19
N VAL A 327 4.43 18.43 19.94
CA VAL A 327 3.60 17.64 19.03
C VAL A 327 2.18 17.53 19.57
N TRP A 328 2.00 17.26 20.86
CA TRP A 328 0.67 17.16 21.48
C TRP A 328 -0.11 18.47 21.40
N GLU A 329 0.51 19.59 21.79
CA GLU A 329 -0.08 20.92 21.66
C GLU A 329 -0.48 21.22 20.21
N ARG A 330 0.34 20.75 19.25
CA ARG A 330 0.03 20.89 17.83
C ARG A 330 -1.19 20.06 17.42
N ILE A 331 -1.30 18.81 17.91
CA ILE A 331 -2.44 17.92 17.66
C ILE A 331 -3.74 18.53 18.22
N GLU A 332 -3.74 19.01 19.47
CA GLU A 332 -4.91 19.64 20.08
C GLU A 332 -5.33 20.90 19.33
N LYS A 333 -4.35 21.74 18.97
CA LYS A 333 -4.62 22.96 18.19
C LYS A 333 -5.21 22.63 16.83
N PHE A 334 -4.67 21.61 16.15
CA PHE A 334 -5.14 21.22 14.82
C PHE A 334 -6.56 20.64 14.86
N ASP A 335 -6.92 19.91 15.90
CA ASP A 335 -8.29 19.36 16.10
C ASP A 335 -9.34 20.48 16.05
N SER A 336 -9.06 21.61 16.72
CA SER A 336 -9.97 22.78 16.74
C SER A 336 -10.08 23.54 15.41
N GLN A 337 -9.17 23.31 14.47
CA GLN A 337 -9.07 24.06 13.21
C GLN A 337 -9.40 23.23 11.98
N ARG A 338 -9.47 21.89 12.11
CA ARG A 338 -9.59 20.98 10.96
C ARG A 338 -10.86 21.22 10.13
N ASP A 339 -11.97 21.57 10.77
CA ASP A 339 -13.26 21.81 10.09
C ASP A 339 -13.25 23.08 9.21
N GLN A 340 -12.22 23.93 9.37
CA GLN A 340 -12.02 25.14 8.56
C GLN A 340 -11.22 24.85 7.28
N LEU A 341 -10.65 23.66 7.14
CA LEU A 341 -9.89 23.29 5.96
C LEU A 341 -10.84 23.05 4.77
N SER A 342 -10.31 23.31 3.58
CA SER A 342 -11.04 23.07 2.33
C SER A 342 -11.01 21.61 1.90
N TYR A 343 -10.47 20.69 2.71
CA TYR A 343 -10.28 19.28 2.42
C TYR A 343 -10.30 18.43 3.69
N GLU A 344 -10.58 17.14 3.53
CA GLU A 344 -10.72 16.19 4.63
C GLU A 344 -9.37 15.79 5.21
N VAL A 345 -9.32 15.69 6.54
CA VAL A 345 -8.16 15.22 7.30
C VAL A 345 -8.59 14.29 8.42
N ASP A 346 -7.92 13.14 8.55
CA ASP A 346 -8.30 12.11 9.54
C ASP A 346 -7.33 12.05 10.73
N GLY A 347 -6.40 13.01 10.83
CA GLY A 347 -5.39 13.03 11.87
C GLY A 347 -4.20 13.93 11.59
N VAL A 348 -3.11 13.64 12.31
CA VAL A 348 -1.79 14.25 12.13
C VAL A 348 -0.77 13.13 11.94
N VAL A 349 0.11 13.28 10.96
CA VAL A 349 1.28 12.41 10.77
C VAL A 349 2.49 13.06 11.44
N ILE A 350 3.18 12.29 12.26
CA ILE A 350 4.38 12.71 12.99
C ILE A 350 5.56 11.92 12.46
N LYS A 351 6.61 12.62 12.04
CA LYS A 351 7.84 12.04 11.46
C LYS A 351 9.05 12.61 12.17
N LEU A 352 10.10 11.81 12.36
CA LEU A 352 11.42 12.37 12.71
C LEU A 352 11.92 13.25 11.57
N ASP A 353 12.44 14.45 11.84
CA ASP A 353 12.77 15.39 10.76
C ASP A 353 14.02 14.97 9.96
N ARG A 354 15.07 14.50 10.62
CA ARG A 354 16.34 14.14 9.96
C ARG A 354 16.28 12.77 9.24
N TYR A 355 16.85 12.69 8.04
CA TYR A 355 16.85 11.45 7.25
C TYR A 355 17.81 10.38 7.77
N ASP A 356 18.96 10.74 8.33
CA ASP A 356 19.92 9.79 8.90
C ASP A 356 19.32 9.01 10.09
N GLN A 357 18.54 9.68 10.93
CA GLN A 357 17.77 9.05 12.01
C GLN A 357 16.71 8.08 11.46
N ARG A 358 16.02 8.45 10.37
CA ARG A 358 15.04 7.56 9.72
C ARG A 358 15.70 6.28 9.20
N GLU A 359 16.89 6.40 8.62
CA GLU A 359 17.67 5.26 8.15
C GLU A 359 18.10 4.34 9.30
N GLN A 360 18.58 4.92 10.42
CA GLN A 360 18.95 4.18 11.63
C GLN A 360 17.75 3.41 12.23
N LEU A 361 16.56 4.02 12.28
CA LEU A 361 15.35 3.36 12.78
C LEU A 361 14.81 2.30 11.81
N GLY A 362 14.93 2.53 10.50
CA GLY A 362 14.46 1.63 9.47
C GLY A 362 12.94 1.41 9.47
N THR A 363 12.53 0.26 8.93
CA THR A 363 11.12 -0.11 8.73
C THR A 363 10.85 -1.51 9.28
N THR A 364 9.61 -1.77 9.64
CA THR A 364 9.09 -3.15 9.77
C THR A 364 8.69 -3.67 8.39
N SER A 365 8.08 -4.86 8.32
CA SER A 365 7.56 -5.39 7.05
C SER A 365 6.45 -4.53 6.42
N ARG A 366 5.81 -3.64 7.20
CA ARG A 366 4.67 -2.82 6.74
C ARG A 366 4.75 -1.34 7.03
N PHE A 367 5.46 -0.94 8.09
CA PHE A 367 5.43 0.42 8.62
C PHE A 367 6.84 0.96 8.92
N PRO A 368 7.14 2.23 8.61
CA PRO A 368 8.33 2.92 9.08
C PRO A 368 8.31 3.09 10.60
N ARG A 369 9.44 2.86 11.28
CA ARG A 369 9.52 3.04 12.74
C ARG A 369 9.61 4.51 13.17
N TRP A 370 10.13 5.35 12.27
CA TRP A 370 10.35 6.79 12.44
C TRP A 370 9.11 7.66 12.14
N CYS A 371 7.94 7.06 11.89
CA CYS A 371 6.72 7.78 11.56
C CYS A 371 5.50 7.11 12.20
N ILE A 372 4.57 7.91 12.69
CA ILE A 372 3.29 7.46 13.28
C ILE A 372 2.17 8.43 12.90
N ALA A 373 0.96 7.92 12.74
CA ALA A 373 -0.24 8.72 12.53
C ALA A 373 -1.06 8.77 13.82
N TYR A 374 -1.24 9.97 14.38
CA TYR A 374 -2.25 10.21 15.41
C TYR A 374 -3.58 10.45 14.72
N LYS A 375 -4.53 9.53 14.87
CA LYS A 375 -5.88 9.66 14.34
C LYS A 375 -6.79 10.26 15.38
N TYR A 376 -7.60 11.22 14.97
CA TYR A 376 -8.65 11.73 15.83
C TYR A 376 -9.72 10.65 16.06
N PRO A 377 -10.40 10.67 17.21
CA PRO A 377 -11.54 9.79 17.44
C PRO A 377 -12.50 9.89 16.27
N ALA A 378 -12.87 8.73 15.70
CA ALA A 378 -13.82 8.69 14.61
C ALA A 378 -15.13 9.36 15.06
N GLU A 379 -15.76 10.10 14.15
CA GLU A 379 -17.08 10.68 14.42
C GLU A 379 -18.02 9.56 14.90
N GLN A 380 -18.58 9.74 16.10
CA GLN A 380 -19.50 8.78 16.69
C GLN A 380 -20.92 9.26 16.48
N ALA A 381 -21.79 8.34 16.07
CA ALA A 381 -23.21 8.62 15.94
C ALA A 381 -24.02 7.71 16.87
N VAL A 382 -25.16 8.22 17.31
CA VAL A 382 -26.08 7.50 18.18
C VAL A 382 -27.26 7.05 17.34
N THR A 383 -27.56 5.76 17.36
CA THR A 383 -28.71 5.18 16.64
C THR A 383 -29.34 4.04 17.44
N LYS A 384 -30.51 3.57 17.01
CA LYS A 384 -31.20 2.45 17.64
C LYS A 384 -30.89 1.15 16.90
N LEU A 385 -30.53 0.11 17.66
CA LEU A 385 -30.35 -1.24 17.15
C LEU A 385 -31.72 -1.89 16.90
N LEU A 386 -32.01 -2.22 15.64
CA LEU A 386 -33.31 -2.79 15.22
C LEU A 386 -33.27 -4.31 15.17
N GLN A 387 -32.19 -4.88 14.67
CA GLN A 387 -32.05 -6.32 14.43
C GLN A 387 -30.58 -6.72 14.44
N VAL A 388 -30.32 -7.99 14.73
CA VAL A 388 -29.02 -8.63 14.53
C VAL A 388 -29.19 -9.84 13.61
N ASP A 389 -28.49 -9.80 12.50
CA ASP A 389 -28.44 -10.86 11.49
C ASP A 389 -27.13 -11.64 11.63
N TRP A 390 -27.16 -12.94 11.32
CA TRP A 390 -25.99 -13.82 11.42
C TRP A 390 -25.50 -14.21 10.03
N GLN A 391 -24.31 -13.74 9.65
CA GLN A 391 -23.69 -14.05 8.38
C GLN A 391 -22.72 -15.23 8.54
N VAL A 392 -22.77 -16.19 7.62
CA VAL A 392 -21.85 -17.33 7.61
C VAL A 392 -20.62 -16.96 6.78
N GLY A 393 -19.47 -16.82 7.42
CA GLY A 393 -18.22 -16.52 6.73
C GLY A 393 -17.60 -17.75 6.04
N LYS A 394 -16.55 -17.53 5.25
CA LYS A 394 -15.83 -18.57 4.49
C LYS A 394 -15.33 -19.79 5.27
N THR A 395 -15.06 -19.62 6.58
CA THR A 395 -14.62 -20.72 7.46
C THR A 395 -15.77 -21.26 8.32
N GLY A 396 -17.02 -20.93 7.98
CA GLY A 396 -18.20 -21.28 8.77
C GLY A 396 -18.50 -20.34 9.93
N LYS A 397 -17.61 -19.39 10.25
CA LYS A 397 -17.80 -18.47 11.39
C LYS A 397 -19.10 -17.68 11.25
N LEU A 398 -19.96 -17.76 12.27
CA LEU A 398 -21.18 -16.98 12.37
C LEU A 398 -20.85 -15.58 12.90
N THR A 399 -20.91 -14.59 12.02
CA THR A 399 -20.56 -13.21 12.31
C THR A 399 -21.83 -12.37 12.47
N PRO A 400 -22.06 -11.78 13.65
CA PRO A 400 -23.24 -10.96 13.87
C PRO A 400 -23.10 -9.58 13.21
N ARG A 401 -24.14 -9.16 12.51
CA ARG A 401 -24.27 -7.87 11.85
C ARG A 401 -25.47 -7.12 12.43
N ALA A 402 -25.24 -5.93 12.94
CA ALA A 402 -26.28 -5.03 13.39
C ALA A 402 -26.98 -4.40 12.19
N THR A 403 -28.31 -4.34 12.25
CA THR A 403 -29.18 -3.50 11.43
C THR A 403 -29.83 -2.47 12.34
N MET A 404 -29.71 -1.19 11.98
CA MET A 404 -30.00 -0.05 12.86
C MET A 404 -30.85 0.99 12.14
N GLU A 405 -31.44 1.91 12.89
CA GLU A 405 -32.06 3.10 12.29
C GLU A 405 -31.00 3.86 11.46
N PRO A 406 -31.32 4.32 10.23
CA PRO A 406 -30.37 5.01 9.39
C PRO A 406 -29.82 6.25 10.09
N VAL A 407 -28.51 6.34 10.23
CA VAL A 407 -27.84 7.46 10.91
C VAL A 407 -26.67 7.98 10.08
N PHE A 408 -26.48 9.29 10.03
CA PHE A 408 -25.36 9.89 9.33
C PHE A 408 -24.12 9.89 10.23
N VAL A 409 -23.00 9.35 9.74
CA VAL A 409 -21.72 9.30 10.47
C VAL A 409 -20.55 9.32 9.50
N ALA A 410 -19.57 10.18 9.71
CA ALA A 410 -18.38 10.31 8.88
C ALA A 410 -18.74 10.39 7.38
N GLY A 411 -19.61 11.35 7.04
CA GLY A 411 -19.98 11.68 5.65
C GLY A 411 -20.98 10.75 4.95
N THR A 412 -21.39 9.62 5.55
CA THR A 412 -22.37 8.72 4.91
C THR A 412 -23.47 8.26 5.86
N THR A 413 -24.64 7.95 5.31
CA THR A 413 -25.69 7.25 6.06
C THR A 413 -25.30 5.79 6.26
N VAL A 414 -25.31 5.33 7.49
CA VAL A 414 -25.03 3.97 7.91
C VAL A 414 -26.30 3.33 8.46
N GLN A 415 -26.61 2.14 7.96
CA GLN A 415 -27.70 1.29 8.46
C GLN A 415 -27.20 -0.02 9.06
N HIS A 416 -25.98 -0.41 8.73
CA HIS A 416 -25.40 -1.67 9.17
C HIS A 416 -24.03 -1.47 9.79
N ALA A 417 -23.76 -2.23 10.85
CA ALA A 417 -22.47 -2.22 11.54
C ALA A 417 -22.07 -3.63 11.95
N THR A 418 -20.77 -3.88 12.02
CA THR A 418 -20.25 -5.14 12.58
C THR A 418 -20.41 -5.15 14.10
N LEU A 419 -20.78 -6.32 14.64
CA LEU A 419 -20.70 -6.63 16.07
C LEU A 419 -19.47 -7.50 16.40
N HIS A 420 -18.60 -7.74 15.40
CA HIS A 420 -17.37 -8.54 15.44
C HIS A 420 -17.57 -10.04 15.67
N ASN A 421 -18.11 -10.43 16.83
CA ASN A 421 -18.34 -11.80 17.23
C ASN A 421 -19.31 -11.86 18.42
N TYR A 422 -19.70 -13.08 18.83
CA TYR A 422 -20.64 -13.24 19.95
C TYR A 422 -20.02 -12.80 21.29
N GLY A 423 -18.74 -13.06 21.51
CA GLY A 423 -18.02 -12.61 22.70
C GLY A 423 -18.07 -11.08 22.89
N GLU A 424 -18.00 -10.30 21.81
CA GLU A 424 -18.13 -8.84 21.85
C GLU A 424 -19.55 -8.38 22.19
N ILE A 425 -20.58 -9.09 21.72
CA ILE A 425 -21.98 -8.84 22.11
C ILE A 425 -22.14 -9.04 23.61
N LEU A 426 -21.60 -10.14 24.15
CA LEU A 426 -21.62 -10.44 25.59
C LEU A 426 -20.84 -9.41 26.39
N ARG A 427 -19.62 -9.06 25.96
CA ARG A 427 -18.74 -8.12 26.65
C ARG A 427 -19.36 -6.72 26.76
N LYS A 428 -20.05 -6.28 25.72
CA LYS A 428 -20.71 -4.97 25.64
C LYS A 428 -22.17 -5.01 26.12
N ASP A 429 -22.69 -6.18 26.50
CA ASP A 429 -24.10 -6.44 26.86
C ASP A 429 -25.07 -5.84 25.84
N ILE A 430 -24.86 -6.09 24.55
CA ILE A 430 -25.68 -5.51 23.47
C ILE A 430 -27.01 -6.26 23.36
N ARG A 431 -28.12 -5.53 23.24
CA ARG A 431 -29.47 -6.09 23.12
C ARG A 431 -30.25 -5.44 21.98
N ILE A 432 -31.08 -6.23 21.28
CA ILE A 432 -31.96 -5.69 20.23
C ILE A 432 -32.92 -4.67 20.87
N GLY A 433 -33.01 -3.48 20.28
CA GLY A 433 -33.77 -2.34 20.80
C GLY A 433 -32.92 -1.33 21.57
N ASP A 434 -31.65 -1.63 21.87
CA ASP A 434 -30.73 -0.69 22.54
C ASP A 434 -30.50 0.56 21.70
N THR A 435 -30.24 1.67 22.39
CA THR A 435 -29.57 2.82 21.77
C THR A 435 -28.07 2.55 21.79
N VAL A 436 -27.44 2.52 20.62
CA VAL A 436 -26.03 2.18 20.43
C VAL A 436 -25.25 3.36 19.88
N ILE A 437 -24.00 3.46 20.31
CA ILE A 437 -23.02 4.39 19.77
C ILE A 437 -22.24 3.62 18.71
N ILE A 438 -22.21 4.17 17.50
CA ILE A 438 -21.47 3.61 16.38
C ILE A 438 -20.40 4.57 15.90
N GLU A 439 -19.38 4.02 15.26
CA GLU A 439 -18.33 4.78 14.59
C GLU A 439 -17.87 4.02 13.34
N LYS A 440 -17.12 4.68 12.46
CA LYS A 440 -16.43 4.00 11.36
C LYS A 440 -14.96 3.76 11.72
N ALA A 441 -14.60 2.49 11.91
CA ALA A 441 -13.21 2.08 12.05
C ALA A 441 -12.45 2.43 10.77
N GLY A 442 -11.40 3.25 10.93
CA GLY A 442 -10.62 3.78 9.81
C GLY A 442 -11.46 4.55 8.78
N GLU A 443 -12.57 5.17 9.21
CA GLU A 443 -13.52 5.95 8.39
C GLU A 443 -14.28 5.14 7.32
N ILE A 444 -14.11 3.82 7.30
CA ILE A 444 -14.68 2.94 6.28
C ILE A 444 -15.68 1.95 6.87
N ILE A 445 -15.31 1.21 7.93
CA ILE A 445 -16.08 0.05 8.40
C ILE A 445 -16.91 0.44 9.63
N PRO A 446 -18.25 0.51 9.54
CA PRO A 446 -19.06 0.85 10.70
C PRO A 446 -19.07 -0.27 11.75
N GLN A 447 -18.89 0.09 13.02
CA GLN A 447 -18.91 -0.83 14.15
C GLN A 447 -19.69 -0.26 15.33
N VAL A 448 -20.30 -1.14 16.13
CA VAL A 448 -20.90 -0.74 17.40
C VAL A 448 -19.82 -0.64 18.47
N VAL A 449 -19.65 0.57 19.00
CA VAL A 449 -18.64 0.89 20.01
C VAL A 449 -19.12 0.46 21.39
N ARG A 450 -20.30 0.92 21.78
CA ARG A 450 -20.91 0.68 23.11
C ARG A 450 -22.41 0.93 23.08
N VAL A 451 -23.09 0.47 24.12
CA VAL A 451 -24.50 0.79 24.39
C VAL A 451 -24.60 2.07 25.21
N ASP A 452 -25.62 2.89 24.92
CA ASP A 452 -26.08 3.99 25.78
C ASP A 452 -27.00 3.41 26.88
N LEU A 453 -26.39 2.94 27.98
CA LEU A 453 -27.12 2.27 29.06
C LEU A 453 -28.15 3.16 29.75
N GLU A 454 -27.97 4.49 29.72
CA GLU A 454 -28.92 5.43 30.31
C GLU A 454 -30.24 5.49 29.53
N LYS A 455 -30.21 5.16 28.23
CA LYS A 455 -31.39 5.14 27.35
C LYS A 455 -31.93 3.74 27.11
N ARG A 456 -31.41 2.73 27.80
CA ARG A 456 -31.84 1.35 27.62
C ARG A 456 -33.31 1.18 28.01
N PRO A 457 -34.18 0.70 27.10
CA PRO A 457 -35.52 0.25 27.45
C PRO A 457 -35.49 -0.89 28.48
N ALA A 458 -36.45 -0.91 29.40
CA ALA A 458 -36.56 -1.99 30.37
C ALA A 458 -36.86 -3.34 29.68
N ASN A 459 -36.30 -4.43 30.23
CA ASN A 459 -36.58 -5.82 29.84
C ASN A 459 -36.23 -6.23 28.41
N LEU A 460 -35.18 -5.67 27.80
CA LEU A 460 -34.66 -6.21 26.53
C LEU A 460 -34.00 -7.59 26.78
N PRO A 461 -34.33 -8.64 26.01
CA PRO A 461 -33.70 -9.95 26.13
C PRO A 461 -32.24 -9.92 25.63
N PRO A 462 -31.37 -10.81 26.13
CA PRO A 462 -30.04 -11.00 25.54
C PRO A 462 -30.16 -11.51 24.11
N ILE A 463 -29.16 -11.19 23.29
CA ILE A 463 -29.04 -11.71 21.92
C ILE A 463 -28.39 -13.07 22.01
N GLU A 464 -29.06 -14.10 21.49
CA GLU A 464 -28.50 -15.45 21.39
C GLU A 464 -28.09 -15.76 19.94
N PRO A 465 -26.93 -16.38 19.71
CA PRO A 465 -26.55 -16.92 18.42
C PRO A 465 -27.44 -18.11 18.04
N PRO A 466 -27.64 -18.36 16.73
CA PRO A 466 -28.51 -19.44 16.29
C PRO A 466 -27.92 -20.80 16.67
N GLU A 467 -28.79 -21.76 17.02
CA GLU A 467 -28.43 -23.14 17.36
C GLU A 467 -28.15 -24.01 16.12
N LYS A 468 -28.49 -23.51 14.93
CA LYS A 468 -28.22 -24.12 13.64
C LYS A 468 -27.71 -23.06 12.68
N CYS A 469 -26.98 -23.49 11.65
CA CYS A 469 -26.52 -22.58 10.61
C CYS A 469 -27.73 -21.90 9.96
N PRO A 470 -27.80 -20.55 9.90
CA PRO A 470 -28.93 -19.83 9.33
C PRO A 470 -29.05 -20.01 7.80
N ASP A 471 -27.99 -20.47 7.15
CA ASP A 471 -27.94 -20.67 5.70
C ASP A 471 -28.27 -22.12 5.30
N CYS A 472 -27.53 -23.11 5.83
CA CYS A 472 -27.68 -24.51 5.44
C CYS A 472 -28.45 -25.38 6.45
N GLY A 473 -28.84 -24.83 7.61
CA GLY A 473 -29.51 -25.59 8.69
C GLY A 473 -28.65 -26.64 9.40
N GLY A 474 -27.36 -26.72 9.09
CA GLY A 474 -26.41 -27.68 9.68
C GLY A 474 -26.03 -27.38 11.13
N GLU A 475 -25.31 -28.30 11.76
CA GLU A 475 -24.82 -28.16 13.13
C GLU A 475 -23.81 -27.02 13.27
N VAL A 476 -23.80 -26.40 14.45
CA VAL A 476 -22.89 -25.31 14.80
C VAL A 476 -22.08 -25.70 16.05
N GLU A 477 -20.79 -25.39 16.04
CA GLU A 477 -19.90 -25.61 17.18
C GLU A 477 -19.50 -24.28 17.82
N SER A 478 -19.47 -24.27 19.16
CA SER A 478 -19.12 -23.09 19.98
C SER A 478 -17.64 -23.05 20.33
N GLU A 479 -17.01 -21.93 20.03
CA GLU A 479 -15.64 -21.59 20.43
C GLU A 479 -15.67 -20.83 21.75
N HIS A 480 -14.74 -21.15 22.65
CA HIS A 480 -14.65 -20.57 23.99
C HIS A 480 -13.26 -20.01 24.26
N ASP A 481 -13.17 -18.97 25.09
CA ASP A 481 -11.91 -18.46 25.61
C ASP A 481 -11.36 -19.33 26.75
N ASP A 482 -10.15 -19.03 27.23
CA ASP A 482 -9.49 -19.74 28.35
C ASP A 482 -10.31 -19.70 29.66
N ALA A 483 -11.24 -18.75 29.78
CA ALA A 483 -12.14 -18.61 30.92
C ALA A 483 -13.47 -19.36 30.71
N GLY A 484 -13.63 -20.10 29.60
CA GLY A 484 -14.81 -20.87 29.27
C GLY A 484 -15.99 -20.03 28.78
N LYS A 485 -15.78 -18.77 28.40
CA LYS A 485 -16.83 -17.93 27.80
C LYS A 485 -16.89 -18.12 26.31
N GLU A 486 -18.09 -18.27 25.77
CA GLU A 486 -18.31 -18.42 24.34
C GLU A 486 -17.90 -17.13 23.61
N THR A 487 -17.03 -17.26 22.60
CA THR A 487 -16.49 -16.15 21.81
C THR A 487 -17.10 -16.12 20.40
N ALA A 488 -17.38 -17.28 19.80
CA ALA A 488 -17.94 -17.40 18.46
C ALA A 488 -18.62 -18.76 18.25
N ARG A 489 -19.42 -18.87 17.19
CA ARG A 489 -19.94 -20.14 16.66
C ARG A 489 -19.52 -20.36 15.23
N TYR A 490 -19.43 -21.62 14.82
CA TYR A 490 -19.01 -22.02 13.48
C TYR A 490 -19.99 -23.05 12.91
N CYS A 491 -20.45 -22.84 11.68
CA CYS A 491 -21.13 -23.84 10.89
C CYS A 491 -20.15 -24.96 10.52
N MET A 492 -20.49 -26.19 10.88
CA MET A 492 -19.63 -27.36 10.67
C MET A 492 -19.91 -28.09 9.35
N ASN A 493 -20.92 -27.65 8.58
CA ASN A 493 -21.24 -28.27 7.30
C ASN A 493 -20.21 -27.84 6.21
N PRO A 494 -19.34 -28.74 5.72
CA PRO A 494 -18.35 -28.41 4.70
C PRO A 494 -18.97 -28.06 3.34
N GLU A 495 -20.21 -28.52 3.10
CA GLU A 495 -21.00 -28.28 1.89
C GLU A 495 -21.93 -27.07 2.03
N CYS A 496 -21.76 -26.24 3.07
CA CYS A 496 -22.59 -25.05 3.27
C CYS A 496 -22.46 -24.09 2.08
N PRO A 497 -23.58 -23.75 1.39
CA PRO A 497 -23.55 -22.86 0.22
C PRO A 497 -22.97 -21.48 0.54
N ALA A 498 -23.33 -20.85 1.67
CA ALA A 498 -22.72 -19.59 2.08
C ALA A 498 -21.20 -19.68 2.28
N GLN A 499 -20.71 -20.76 2.91
CA GLN A 499 -19.25 -20.95 3.05
C GLN A 499 -18.57 -21.08 1.70
N LEU A 500 -19.15 -21.81 0.77
CA LEU A 500 -18.63 -21.95 -0.58
C LEU A 500 -18.59 -20.59 -1.30
N ARG A 501 -19.69 -19.82 -1.29
CA ARG A 501 -19.73 -18.48 -1.94
C ARG A 501 -18.63 -17.56 -1.42
N GLU A 502 -18.49 -17.47 -0.10
CA GLU A 502 -17.46 -16.66 0.55
C GLU A 502 -16.04 -17.17 0.24
N ARG A 503 -15.86 -18.49 0.14
CA ARG A 503 -14.59 -19.08 -0.31
C ARG A 503 -14.28 -18.76 -1.76
N LEU A 504 -15.25 -18.79 -2.67
CA LEU A 504 -15.08 -18.42 -4.08
C LEU A 504 -14.74 -16.93 -4.24
N ILE A 505 -15.41 -16.05 -3.50
CA ILE A 505 -15.08 -14.61 -3.46
C ILE A 505 -13.64 -14.41 -2.99
N HIS A 506 -13.25 -15.09 -1.90
CA HIS A 506 -11.90 -15.03 -1.36
C HIS A 506 -10.87 -15.61 -2.33
N PHE A 507 -11.18 -16.71 -3.02
CA PHE A 507 -10.30 -17.35 -3.99
C PHE A 507 -9.99 -16.45 -5.18
N ALA A 508 -11.00 -15.75 -5.72
CA ALA A 508 -10.85 -14.83 -6.84
C ALA A 508 -10.09 -13.53 -6.51
N ALA A 509 -10.00 -13.17 -5.23
CA ALA A 509 -9.44 -11.88 -4.80
C ALA A 509 -7.96 -11.68 -5.16
N ARG A 510 -7.53 -10.42 -5.25
CA ARG A 510 -6.18 -9.98 -5.67
C ARG A 510 -5.02 -10.58 -4.85
N GLY A 511 -5.25 -10.82 -3.56
CA GLY A 511 -4.26 -11.44 -2.66
C GLY A 511 -4.12 -12.95 -2.85
N GLN A 512 -5.02 -13.57 -3.61
CA GLN A 512 -5.14 -15.00 -3.85
C GLN A 512 -4.89 -15.24 -5.34
N MET A 513 -5.90 -15.68 -6.11
CA MET A 513 -5.74 -16.02 -7.52
C MET A 513 -5.74 -14.82 -8.47
N ASP A 514 -6.13 -13.63 -7.99
CA ASP A 514 -6.09 -12.38 -8.77
C ASP A 514 -6.78 -12.55 -10.14
N ILE A 515 -8.07 -12.93 -10.08
CA ILE A 515 -8.91 -13.18 -11.25
C ILE A 515 -9.56 -11.86 -11.69
N ASP A 516 -8.93 -11.20 -12.66
CA ASP A 516 -9.47 -9.97 -13.22
C ASP A 516 -10.88 -10.18 -13.79
N GLY A 517 -11.78 -9.24 -13.46
CA GLY A 517 -13.19 -9.30 -13.84
C GLY A 517 -14.09 -10.14 -12.91
N MET A 518 -13.53 -10.93 -11.99
CA MET A 518 -14.29 -11.77 -11.04
C MET A 518 -14.41 -11.10 -9.65
N GLY A 519 -15.06 -9.94 -9.60
CA GLY A 519 -15.39 -9.27 -8.33
C GLY A 519 -16.53 -9.97 -7.56
N GLU A 520 -16.72 -9.61 -6.29
CA GLU A 520 -17.75 -10.17 -5.40
C GLU A 520 -19.14 -10.28 -6.05
N LYS A 521 -19.62 -9.20 -6.66
CA LYS A 521 -20.93 -9.19 -7.35
C LYS A 521 -21.02 -10.20 -8.49
N ILE A 522 -19.92 -10.42 -9.22
CA ILE A 522 -19.87 -11.40 -10.32
C ILE A 522 -19.88 -12.81 -9.75
N VAL A 523 -19.10 -13.09 -8.70
CA VAL A 523 -19.11 -14.40 -8.04
C VAL A 523 -20.51 -14.74 -7.52
N LEU A 524 -21.17 -13.79 -6.84
CA LEU A 524 -22.54 -13.96 -6.36
C LEU A 524 -23.52 -14.21 -7.50
N GLN A 525 -23.46 -13.42 -8.58
CA GLN A 525 -24.33 -13.59 -9.75
C GLN A 525 -24.13 -14.95 -10.43
N LEU A 526 -22.88 -15.41 -10.55
CA LEU A 526 -22.56 -16.71 -11.13
C LEU A 526 -23.03 -17.87 -10.23
N ALA A 527 -22.85 -17.75 -8.91
CA ALA A 527 -23.34 -18.72 -7.94
C ALA A 527 -24.87 -18.79 -7.92
N ASP A 528 -25.56 -17.65 -7.96
CA ASP A 528 -27.03 -17.57 -8.01
C ASP A 528 -27.60 -18.14 -9.32
N ALA A 529 -26.86 -18.00 -10.42
CA ALA A 529 -27.17 -18.64 -11.71
C ALA A 529 -26.82 -20.14 -11.75
N GLY A 530 -26.26 -20.71 -10.68
CA GLY A 530 -25.86 -22.11 -10.60
C GLY A 530 -24.62 -22.46 -11.44
N LEU A 531 -23.87 -21.44 -11.91
CA LEU A 531 -22.67 -21.61 -12.73
C LEU A 531 -21.41 -21.89 -11.90
N LEU A 532 -21.45 -21.60 -10.59
CA LEU A 532 -20.36 -21.87 -9.64
C LEU A 532 -20.88 -22.65 -8.42
N ASN A 533 -20.51 -23.93 -8.34
CA ASN A 533 -20.80 -24.84 -7.23
C ASN A 533 -19.53 -25.47 -6.65
N SER A 534 -18.37 -25.26 -7.28
CA SER A 534 -17.06 -25.69 -6.78
C SER A 534 -15.96 -24.71 -7.19
N PHE A 535 -14.72 -24.96 -6.76
CA PHE A 535 -13.58 -24.17 -7.23
C PHE A 535 -13.24 -24.50 -8.69
N GLY A 536 -13.43 -25.76 -9.11
CA GLY A 536 -13.21 -26.19 -10.50
C GLY A 536 -14.11 -25.46 -11.50
N ASP A 537 -15.37 -25.23 -11.13
CA ASP A 537 -16.36 -24.53 -11.96
C ASP A 537 -15.87 -23.16 -12.48
N ILE A 538 -15.04 -22.44 -11.70
CA ILE A 538 -14.43 -21.17 -12.11
C ILE A 538 -13.70 -21.33 -13.44
N PHE A 539 -12.89 -22.38 -13.56
CA PHE A 539 -12.02 -22.60 -14.71
C PHE A 539 -12.77 -23.24 -15.89
N GLU A 540 -13.92 -23.85 -15.63
CA GLU A 540 -14.81 -24.41 -16.65
C GLU A 540 -15.69 -23.36 -17.34
N LEU A 541 -15.78 -22.13 -16.80
CA LEU A 541 -16.60 -21.04 -17.38
C LEU A 541 -16.28 -20.74 -18.86
N HIS A 542 -15.08 -21.06 -19.33
CA HIS A 542 -14.71 -21.00 -20.75
C HIS A 542 -15.67 -21.76 -21.66
N SER A 543 -16.16 -22.92 -21.19
CA SER A 543 -17.14 -23.74 -21.91
C SER A 543 -18.57 -23.18 -21.82
N LYS A 544 -18.83 -22.26 -20.88
CA LYS A 544 -20.15 -21.69 -20.56
C LYS A 544 -20.32 -20.25 -21.06
N ARG A 545 -19.52 -19.78 -22.03
CA ARG A 545 -19.56 -18.39 -22.55
C ARG A 545 -20.95 -17.93 -22.97
N ALA A 546 -21.75 -18.80 -23.60
CA ALA A 546 -23.12 -18.46 -23.99
C ALA A 546 -24.01 -18.12 -22.78
N GLN A 547 -23.91 -18.89 -21.69
CA GLN A 547 -24.66 -18.67 -20.45
C GLN A 547 -24.19 -17.41 -19.72
N LEU A 548 -22.90 -17.06 -19.82
CA LEU A 548 -22.39 -15.80 -19.29
C LEU A 548 -23.08 -14.59 -19.94
N LEU A 549 -23.32 -14.64 -21.25
CA LEU A 549 -23.97 -13.55 -21.98
C LEU A 549 -25.46 -13.38 -21.66
N GLU A 550 -26.09 -14.38 -21.04
CA GLU A 550 -27.48 -14.30 -20.58
C GLU A 550 -27.60 -13.57 -19.23
N LEU A 551 -26.48 -13.35 -18.53
CA LEU A 551 -26.48 -12.68 -17.23
C LEU A 551 -26.72 -11.17 -17.36
N ASP A 552 -27.52 -10.63 -16.44
CA ASP A 552 -27.78 -9.19 -16.39
C ASP A 552 -26.45 -8.40 -16.27
N ARG A 553 -26.30 -7.36 -17.09
CA ARG A 553 -25.10 -6.51 -17.18
C ARG A 553 -23.79 -7.27 -17.50
N MET A 554 -23.88 -8.34 -18.30
CA MET A 554 -22.73 -9.08 -18.83
C MET A 554 -22.63 -8.97 -20.36
N GLY A 555 -21.95 -7.93 -20.84
CA GLY A 555 -21.66 -7.75 -22.28
C GLY A 555 -20.45 -8.56 -22.76
N GLU A 556 -20.30 -8.72 -24.07
CA GLU A 556 -19.24 -9.53 -24.71
C GLU A 556 -17.84 -9.21 -24.18
N LYS A 557 -17.42 -7.93 -24.20
CA LYS A 557 -16.11 -7.50 -23.71
C LYS A 557 -15.88 -7.86 -22.23
N LYS A 558 -16.91 -7.78 -21.40
CA LYS A 558 -16.82 -8.08 -19.97
C LYS A 558 -16.70 -9.59 -19.73
N ALA A 559 -17.45 -10.39 -20.50
CA ALA A 559 -17.32 -11.84 -20.48
C ALA A 559 -15.93 -12.29 -20.97
N ASP A 560 -15.42 -11.70 -22.06
CA ASP A 560 -14.10 -12.04 -22.60
C ASP A 560 -12.97 -11.65 -21.64
N ASN A 561 -13.07 -10.48 -20.99
CA ASN A 561 -12.12 -10.07 -19.94
C ASN A 561 -12.14 -11.01 -18.73
N LEU A 562 -13.33 -11.43 -18.28
CA LEU A 562 -13.49 -12.39 -17.19
C LEU A 562 -12.81 -13.73 -17.53
N LEU A 563 -13.07 -14.26 -18.74
CA LEU A 563 -12.48 -15.50 -19.21
C LEU A 563 -10.95 -15.39 -19.32
N ALA A 564 -10.44 -14.28 -19.87
CA ALA A 564 -9.00 -14.02 -19.92
C ALA A 564 -8.36 -13.95 -18.52
N GLY A 565 -9.04 -13.32 -17.55
CA GLY A 565 -8.61 -13.28 -16.15
C GLY A 565 -8.56 -14.67 -15.50
N ILE A 566 -9.55 -15.51 -15.76
CA ILE A 566 -9.60 -16.90 -15.30
C ILE A 566 -8.43 -17.71 -15.88
N GLU A 567 -8.14 -17.56 -17.17
CA GLU A 567 -7.05 -18.27 -17.81
C GLU A 567 -5.69 -17.85 -17.25
N ALA A 568 -5.45 -16.54 -17.10
CA ALA A 568 -4.22 -16.02 -16.49
C ALA A 568 -4.02 -16.54 -15.05
N ALA A 569 -5.10 -16.72 -14.30
CA ALA A 569 -5.06 -17.17 -12.91
C ALA A 569 -4.60 -18.63 -12.73
N LYS A 570 -4.64 -19.47 -13.77
CA LYS A 570 -4.16 -20.86 -13.68
C LYS A 570 -2.67 -20.97 -13.33
N THR A 571 -1.89 -19.92 -13.59
CA THR A 571 -0.42 -19.92 -13.44
C THR A 571 0.09 -19.28 -12.14
N ARG A 572 -0.80 -18.94 -11.20
CA ARG A 572 -0.44 -18.18 -9.99
C ARG A 572 0.40 -18.97 -8.98
N GLY A 573 0.27 -20.29 -8.98
CA GLY A 573 1.08 -21.20 -8.18
C GLY A 573 0.51 -21.57 -6.82
N LEU A 574 1.19 -22.52 -6.17
CA LEU A 574 0.74 -23.20 -4.96
C LEU A 574 0.51 -22.26 -3.76
N ASP A 575 1.32 -21.23 -3.58
CA ASP A 575 1.16 -20.28 -2.46
C ASP A 575 -0.15 -19.50 -2.58
N ARG A 576 -0.51 -19.08 -3.79
CA ARG A 576 -1.76 -18.38 -4.07
C ARG A 576 -2.97 -19.30 -3.94
N VAL A 577 -2.87 -20.53 -4.44
CA VAL A 577 -3.94 -21.54 -4.32
C VAL A 577 -4.20 -21.88 -2.85
N LEU A 578 -3.17 -22.25 -2.09
CA LEU A 578 -3.31 -22.58 -0.66
C LEU A 578 -3.92 -21.42 0.14
N CYS A 579 -3.52 -20.18 -0.18
CA CYS A 579 -4.10 -19.00 0.44
C CYS A 579 -5.57 -18.80 0.02
N GLY A 580 -5.94 -19.15 -1.21
CA GLY A 580 -7.27 -18.98 -1.78
C GLY A 580 -8.29 -20.02 -1.33
N LEU A 581 -7.87 -21.25 -1.00
CA LEU A 581 -8.77 -22.34 -0.59
C LEU A 581 -9.55 -22.04 0.71
N GLY A 582 -9.08 -21.08 1.51
CA GLY A 582 -9.75 -20.66 2.74
C GLY A 582 -9.69 -21.71 3.87
N ILE A 583 -8.65 -22.55 3.89
CA ILE A 583 -8.41 -23.55 4.94
C ILE A 583 -8.19 -22.83 6.29
N ARG A 584 -8.78 -23.36 7.36
CA ARG A 584 -8.71 -22.74 8.70
C ARG A 584 -7.25 -22.53 9.12
N HIS A 585 -6.96 -21.36 9.69
CA HIS A 585 -5.62 -20.91 10.11
C HIS A 585 -4.58 -20.68 9.00
N ILE A 586 -4.92 -20.91 7.72
CA ILE A 586 -3.97 -20.71 6.61
C ILE A 586 -4.16 -19.32 5.99
N GLY A 587 -3.24 -18.42 6.32
CA GLY A 587 -3.08 -17.12 5.67
C GLY A 587 -1.95 -17.12 4.63
N SER A 588 -1.73 -15.97 3.97
CA SER A 588 -0.70 -15.81 2.93
C SER A 588 0.72 -16.10 3.40
N THR A 589 1.03 -15.85 4.67
CA THR A 589 2.33 -16.18 5.26
C THR A 589 2.54 -17.69 5.32
N VAL A 590 1.58 -18.42 5.91
CA VAL A 590 1.65 -19.88 6.07
C VAL A 590 1.66 -20.56 4.70
N ALA A 591 0.79 -20.13 3.78
CA ALA A 591 0.72 -20.66 2.43
C ALA A 591 2.06 -20.53 1.68
N ARG A 592 2.75 -19.38 1.83
CA ARG A 592 4.06 -19.15 1.21
C ARG A 592 5.16 -20.02 1.82
N ILE A 593 5.17 -20.18 3.15
CA ILE A 593 6.14 -21.03 3.84
C ILE A 593 5.97 -22.49 3.42
N LEU A 594 4.73 -22.98 3.38
CA LEU A 594 4.41 -24.33 2.90
C LEU A 594 4.83 -24.53 1.44
N ALA A 595 4.43 -23.61 0.56
CA ALA A 595 4.78 -23.69 -0.85
C ALA A 595 6.30 -23.69 -1.05
N LYS A 596 7.03 -22.79 -0.38
CA LYS A 596 8.50 -22.70 -0.45
C LYS A 596 9.17 -24.01 0.01
N HIS A 597 8.65 -24.65 1.05
CA HIS A 597 9.25 -25.88 1.60
C HIS A 597 8.92 -27.12 0.77
N TYR A 598 7.65 -27.35 0.46
CA TYR A 598 7.19 -28.59 -0.19
C TYR A 598 7.24 -28.51 -1.73
N GLY A 599 7.24 -27.32 -2.31
CA GLY A 599 7.37 -27.13 -3.76
C GLY A 599 6.14 -27.50 -4.60
N SER A 600 5.32 -28.44 -4.15
CA SER A 600 4.16 -28.98 -4.87
C SER A 600 3.07 -29.47 -3.91
N ILE A 601 1.82 -29.53 -4.39
CA ILE A 601 0.70 -30.08 -3.60
C ILE A 601 0.92 -31.56 -3.32
N GLU A 602 1.52 -32.30 -4.25
CA GLU A 602 1.77 -33.74 -4.11
C GLU A 602 2.78 -34.00 -2.99
N SER A 603 3.85 -33.20 -2.92
CA SER A 603 4.83 -33.29 -1.81
C SER A 603 4.22 -32.90 -0.47
N LEU A 604 3.27 -31.95 -0.46
CA LEU A 604 2.58 -31.53 0.76
C LEU A 604 1.56 -32.59 1.21
N GLN A 605 0.86 -33.25 0.29
CA GLN A 605 -0.06 -34.36 0.57
C GLN A 605 0.65 -35.58 1.15
N ALA A 606 1.89 -35.84 0.72
CA ALA A 606 2.69 -36.94 1.25
C ALA A 606 3.22 -36.70 2.68
N ALA A 607 3.19 -35.46 3.16
CA ALA A 607 3.74 -35.08 4.46
C ALA A 607 2.82 -35.49 5.62
N THR A 608 3.41 -36.06 6.66
CA THR A 608 2.73 -36.36 7.91
C THR A 608 2.42 -35.08 8.68
N ARG A 609 1.44 -35.14 9.59
CA ARG A 609 1.11 -34.01 10.49
C ARG A 609 2.32 -33.50 11.25
N GLU A 610 3.21 -34.40 11.68
CA GLU A 610 4.38 -34.08 12.49
C GLU A 610 5.47 -33.38 11.67
N GLU A 611 5.64 -33.78 10.40
CA GLU A 611 6.53 -33.10 9.44
C GLU A 611 6.03 -31.68 9.12
N ILE A 612 4.72 -31.50 8.91
CA ILE A 612 4.11 -30.17 8.69
C ILE A 612 4.33 -29.24 9.89
N GLN A 613 4.36 -29.78 11.11
CA GLN A 613 4.56 -29.00 12.34
C GLN A 613 6.03 -28.62 12.57
N THR A 614 6.98 -29.50 12.21
CA THR A 614 8.37 -29.43 12.73
C THR A 614 9.41 -28.99 11.71
N PHE A 615 9.04 -28.77 10.44
CA PHE A 615 10.00 -28.35 9.43
C PHE A 615 10.58 -26.95 9.67
N GLN A 616 11.80 -26.74 9.16
CA GLN A 616 12.51 -25.47 9.25
C GLN A 616 12.52 -24.74 7.90
N THR A 617 12.51 -23.40 7.96
CA THR A 617 12.68 -22.52 6.80
C THR A 617 13.78 -21.51 7.14
N ASP A 618 14.79 -21.39 6.26
CA ASP A 618 15.91 -20.46 6.42
C ASP A 618 16.65 -20.58 7.78
N GLY A 619 16.73 -21.81 8.32
CA GLY A 619 17.42 -22.11 9.59
C GLY A 619 16.63 -21.78 10.86
N GLN A 620 15.34 -21.43 10.74
CA GLN A 620 14.43 -21.23 11.87
C GLN A 620 13.22 -22.18 11.78
N GLU A 621 12.56 -22.44 12.90
CA GLU A 621 11.29 -23.16 12.92
C GLU A 621 10.25 -22.42 12.07
N SER A 622 9.43 -23.16 11.32
CA SER A 622 8.42 -22.61 10.40
C SER A 622 7.37 -21.72 11.06
N GLY A 623 7.25 -21.77 12.40
CA GLY A 623 6.21 -21.09 13.17
C GLY A 623 4.83 -21.74 13.03
N ILE A 624 4.75 -22.95 12.45
CA ILE A 624 3.50 -23.69 12.27
C ILE A 624 3.23 -24.52 13.52
N GLY A 625 2.23 -24.11 14.30
CA GLY A 625 1.80 -24.81 15.51
C GLY A 625 0.97 -26.09 15.24
N PRO A 626 0.69 -26.88 16.29
CA PRO A 626 -0.01 -28.17 16.18
C PRO A 626 -1.44 -28.06 15.64
N GLU A 627 -2.12 -26.92 15.84
CA GLU A 627 -3.46 -26.65 15.32
C GLU A 627 -3.44 -26.40 13.81
N ILE A 628 -2.48 -25.61 13.33
CA ILE A 628 -2.32 -25.30 11.90
C ILE A 628 -1.96 -26.57 11.14
N ALA A 629 -1.00 -27.35 11.66
CA ALA A 629 -0.61 -28.63 11.07
C ALA A 629 -1.78 -29.63 11.01
N ALA A 630 -2.61 -29.69 12.06
CA ALA A 630 -3.81 -30.53 12.07
C ALA A 630 -4.82 -30.10 11.01
N SER A 631 -5.08 -28.79 10.88
CA SER A 631 -6.03 -28.26 9.90
C SER A 631 -5.59 -28.53 8.45
N ILE A 632 -4.29 -28.37 8.16
CA ILE A 632 -3.72 -28.67 6.84
C ILE A 632 -3.88 -30.16 6.54
N HIS A 633 -3.38 -31.00 7.44
CA HIS A 633 -3.38 -32.45 7.24
C HIS A 633 -4.80 -33.00 7.09
N HIS A 634 -5.75 -32.49 7.88
CA HIS A 634 -7.16 -32.86 7.76
C HIS A 634 -7.73 -32.50 6.39
N PHE A 635 -7.50 -31.27 5.90
CA PHE A 635 -7.98 -30.87 4.57
C PHE A 635 -7.41 -31.77 3.47
N LEU A 636 -6.09 -31.97 3.43
CA LEU A 636 -5.39 -32.74 2.39
C LEU A 636 -5.86 -34.21 2.29
N HIS A 637 -6.36 -34.77 3.40
CA HIS A 637 -6.78 -36.18 3.51
C HIS A 637 -8.30 -36.35 3.65
N SER A 638 -9.06 -35.25 3.58
CA SER A 638 -10.52 -35.30 3.56
C SER A 638 -11.02 -35.54 2.14
N GLU A 639 -12.16 -36.23 2.00
CA GLU A 639 -12.80 -36.47 0.70
C GLU A 639 -13.07 -35.15 -0.05
N ALA A 640 -13.60 -34.14 0.65
CA ALA A 640 -13.85 -32.82 0.09
C ALA A 640 -12.56 -32.11 -0.36
N GLY A 641 -11.47 -32.19 0.42
CA GLY A 641 -10.21 -31.56 0.05
C GLY A 641 -9.51 -32.26 -1.11
N GLN A 642 -9.56 -33.59 -1.17
CA GLN A 642 -9.05 -34.37 -2.29
C GLN A 642 -9.81 -34.04 -3.58
N HIS A 643 -11.14 -33.97 -3.51
CA HIS A 643 -11.97 -33.59 -4.65
C HIS A 643 -11.61 -32.20 -5.20
N VAL A 644 -11.43 -31.19 -4.32
CA VAL A 644 -11.03 -29.85 -4.75
C VAL A 644 -9.64 -29.85 -5.42
N ILE A 645 -8.70 -30.63 -4.90
CA ILE A 645 -7.35 -30.73 -5.51
C ILE A 645 -7.46 -31.36 -6.91
N GLU A 646 -8.23 -32.44 -7.06
CA GLU A 646 -8.45 -33.12 -8.34
C GLU A 646 -9.15 -32.22 -9.37
N GLU A 647 -10.17 -31.45 -8.95
CA GLU A 647 -10.84 -30.46 -9.81
C GLU A 647 -9.85 -29.41 -10.33
N LEU A 648 -9.02 -28.84 -9.44
CA LEU A 648 -8.04 -27.82 -9.81
C LEU A 648 -6.95 -28.39 -10.73
N GLN A 649 -6.49 -29.61 -10.48
CA GLN A 649 -5.54 -30.31 -11.36
C GLN A 649 -6.17 -30.54 -12.74
N SER A 650 -7.42 -31.01 -12.80
CA SER A 650 -8.14 -31.26 -14.06
C SER A 650 -8.37 -29.97 -14.86
N ALA A 651 -8.53 -28.85 -14.17
CA ALA A 651 -8.61 -27.51 -14.75
C ALA A 651 -7.25 -26.93 -15.21
N ASN A 652 -6.14 -27.67 -15.05
CA ASN A 652 -4.77 -27.24 -15.32
C ASN A 652 -4.31 -26.04 -14.48
N VAL A 653 -4.77 -25.95 -13.23
CA VAL A 653 -4.26 -24.97 -12.27
C VAL A 653 -2.89 -25.43 -11.76
N THR A 654 -1.93 -24.52 -11.73
CA THR A 654 -0.57 -24.80 -11.27
C THR A 654 -0.57 -24.99 -9.75
N LEU A 655 -0.43 -26.24 -9.29
CA LEU A 655 -0.32 -26.62 -7.89
C LEU A 655 1.13 -26.88 -7.43
N ALA A 656 2.09 -26.25 -8.14
CA ALA A 656 3.49 -26.18 -7.76
C ALA A 656 3.86 -24.72 -7.47
N VAL A 657 5.00 -24.50 -6.79
CA VAL A 657 5.59 -23.17 -6.70
C VAL A 657 5.74 -22.63 -8.12
N SER A 658 5.22 -21.43 -8.36
CA SER A 658 5.50 -20.70 -9.58
C SER A 658 7.01 -20.57 -9.68
N GLN A 659 7.65 -21.38 -10.52
CA GLN A 659 9.01 -21.12 -10.88
C GLN A 659 8.99 -19.73 -11.53
N PRO A 660 9.77 -18.74 -11.05
CA PRO A 660 10.19 -17.72 -12.00
C PRO A 660 10.79 -18.51 -13.16
N THR A 661 10.30 -18.28 -14.38
CA THR A 661 10.87 -18.88 -15.58
C THR A 661 12.36 -18.55 -15.57
N GLU A 662 13.20 -19.48 -15.10
CA GLU A 662 14.62 -19.45 -15.40
C GLU A 662 14.70 -19.74 -16.89
N PRO A 663 15.15 -18.78 -17.72
CA PRO A 663 15.34 -19.06 -19.11
C PRO A 663 16.39 -20.18 -19.19
N ASN A 664 16.12 -21.22 -19.97
CA ASN A 664 17.07 -22.28 -20.32
C ASN A 664 18.13 -21.71 -21.30
N THR A 665 18.70 -20.58 -20.93
CA THR A 665 19.63 -19.76 -21.69
C THR A 665 21.02 -19.98 -21.08
N PRO A 666 22.02 -20.38 -21.87
CA PRO A 666 23.37 -20.64 -21.38
C PRO A 666 23.88 -19.49 -20.50
N GLN A 667 24.29 -19.78 -19.27
CA GLN A 667 24.73 -18.78 -18.28
C GLN A 667 26.16 -18.29 -18.54
N ILE A 668 26.43 -17.82 -19.76
CA ILE A 668 27.76 -17.45 -20.26
C ILE A 668 28.32 -16.18 -19.59
N PHE A 669 27.45 -15.37 -18.97
CA PHE A 669 27.83 -14.14 -18.27
C PHE A 669 27.78 -14.29 -16.76
N ALA A 670 27.62 -15.51 -16.23
CA ALA A 670 27.62 -15.78 -14.80
C ALA A 670 28.80 -15.11 -14.08
N GLY A 671 28.48 -14.23 -13.11
CA GLY A 671 29.47 -13.51 -12.31
C GLY A 671 30.16 -12.33 -13.01
N LYS A 672 29.75 -11.98 -14.23
CA LYS A 672 30.26 -10.83 -14.99
C LYS A 672 29.38 -9.61 -14.81
N THR A 673 29.99 -8.43 -14.67
CA THR A 673 29.26 -7.17 -14.56
C THR A 673 29.44 -6.31 -15.81
N PHE A 674 28.32 -5.94 -16.43
CA PHE A 674 28.28 -5.10 -17.63
C PHE A 674 27.77 -3.70 -17.29
N VAL A 675 28.33 -2.70 -17.96
CA VAL A 675 27.81 -1.33 -17.96
C VAL A 675 27.58 -0.92 -19.40
N VAL A 676 26.49 -0.21 -19.68
CA VAL A 676 26.16 0.24 -21.03
C VAL A 676 26.16 1.77 -21.08
N THR A 677 26.79 2.34 -22.10
CA THR A 677 26.92 3.79 -22.25
C THR A 677 26.94 4.24 -23.72
N GLY A 678 26.66 5.51 -23.97
CA GLY A 678 26.51 6.06 -25.31
C GLY A 678 25.12 5.82 -25.92
N LYS A 679 24.96 6.33 -27.14
CA LYS A 679 23.82 6.06 -28.03
C LYS A 679 24.17 4.82 -28.86
N LEU A 680 23.34 3.80 -28.71
CA LEU A 680 23.46 2.51 -29.39
C LEU A 680 22.63 2.52 -30.68
N GLU A 681 23.10 1.86 -31.73
CA GLU A 681 22.46 1.81 -33.05
C GLU A 681 21.63 0.54 -33.26
N LYS A 682 22.06 -0.60 -32.71
CA LYS A 682 21.44 -1.93 -32.92
C LYS A 682 20.52 -2.34 -31.77
N TYR A 683 20.88 -2.00 -30.54
CA TYR A 683 20.09 -2.32 -29.34
C TYR A 683 19.75 -1.08 -28.54
N THR A 684 18.65 -1.13 -27.80
CA THR A 684 18.43 -0.22 -26.68
C THR A 684 19.27 -0.65 -25.47
N ARG A 685 19.51 0.29 -24.56
CA ARG A 685 20.24 0.00 -23.31
C ARG A 685 19.56 -1.11 -22.50
N ASP A 686 18.23 -1.07 -22.45
CA ASP A 686 17.44 -2.01 -21.68
C ASP A 686 17.43 -3.40 -22.32
N GLU A 687 17.48 -3.50 -23.65
CA GLU A 687 17.65 -4.77 -24.36
C GLU A 687 19.01 -5.42 -24.04
N ILE A 688 20.10 -4.64 -24.03
CA ILE A 688 21.42 -5.17 -23.62
C ILE A 688 21.41 -5.60 -22.15
N HIS A 689 20.81 -4.81 -21.25
CA HIS A 689 20.69 -5.20 -19.84
C HIS A 689 19.90 -6.50 -19.70
N THR A 690 18.79 -6.61 -20.43
CA THR A 690 17.95 -7.80 -20.44
C THR A 690 18.71 -9.02 -20.97
N LEU A 691 19.46 -8.90 -22.07
CA LEU A 691 20.28 -9.98 -22.62
C LEU A 691 21.41 -10.41 -21.67
N VAL A 692 22.06 -9.45 -21.00
CA VAL A 692 23.09 -9.71 -20.00
C VAL A 692 22.51 -10.49 -18.81
N GLU A 693 21.37 -10.04 -18.28
CA GLU A 693 20.69 -10.66 -17.13
C GLU A 693 20.14 -12.04 -17.48
N GLN A 694 19.60 -12.22 -18.70
CA GLN A 694 19.11 -13.51 -19.20
C GLN A 694 20.21 -14.58 -19.28
N HIS A 695 21.46 -14.18 -19.53
CA HIS A 695 22.62 -15.08 -19.60
C HIS A 695 23.47 -15.08 -18.30
N GLY A 696 22.91 -14.61 -17.18
CA GLY A 696 23.51 -14.72 -15.85
C GLY A 696 24.45 -13.60 -15.42
N GLY A 697 24.57 -12.55 -16.24
CA GLY A 697 25.38 -11.37 -15.95
C GLY A 697 24.62 -10.33 -15.13
N LYS A 698 25.37 -9.37 -14.61
CA LYS A 698 24.84 -8.25 -13.82
C LYS A 698 24.94 -6.95 -14.61
N ALA A 699 23.82 -6.33 -14.94
CA ALA A 699 23.80 -4.98 -15.47
C ALA A 699 24.02 -3.95 -14.35
N SER A 700 24.90 -2.98 -14.58
CA SER A 700 25.20 -1.89 -13.64
C SER A 700 25.11 -0.54 -14.35
N SER A 701 24.59 0.45 -13.65
CA SER A 701 24.49 1.83 -14.15
C SER A 701 25.80 2.62 -14.03
N SER A 702 26.80 2.10 -13.31
CA SER A 702 28.07 2.80 -13.03
C SER A 702 29.30 1.92 -13.25
N VAL A 703 30.36 2.53 -13.82
CA VAL A 703 31.66 1.91 -14.02
C VAL A 703 32.46 1.94 -12.72
N SER A 704 32.90 0.75 -12.29
CA SER A 704 33.73 0.55 -11.09
C SER A 704 34.85 -0.46 -11.38
N LYS A 705 35.74 -0.68 -10.41
CA LYS A 705 36.77 -1.74 -10.50
C LYS A 705 36.20 -3.17 -10.59
N LYS A 706 34.90 -3.34 -10.29
CA LYS A 706 34.19 -4.62 -10.38
C LYS A 706 33.45 -4.79 -11.72
N THR A 707 33.52 -3.81 -12.61
CA THR A 707 32.93 -3.89 -13.95
C THR A 707 33.85 -4.70 -14.84
N ASP A 708 33.35 -5.77 -15.44
CA ASP A 708 34.11 -6.61 -16.37
C ASP A 708 34.08 -6.03 -17.79
N TYR A 709 32.91 -5.56 -18.23
CA TYR A 709 32.69 -5.07 -19.59
C TYR A 709 31.93 -3.74 -19.61
N LEU A 710 32.35 -2.84 -20.49
CA LEU A 710 31.60 -1.63 -20.86
C LEU A 710 31.16 -1.76 -22.33
N VAL A 711 29.87 -1.85 -22.59
CA VAL A 711 29.33 -1.75 -23.96
C VAL A 711 29.14 -0.27 -24.30
N ALA A 712 29.90 0.23 -25.27
CA ALA A 712 29.98 1.65 -25.60
C ALA A 712 29.48 1.92 -27.04
N GLY A 713 28.41 2.70 -27.15
CA GLY A 713 27.93 3.27 -28.40
C GLY A 713 28.51 4.66 -28.70
N GLU A 714 27.99 5.33 -29.73
CA GLU A 714 28.42 6.70 -30.06
C GLU A 714 28.20 7.67 -28.89
N LYS A 715 29.13 8.61 -28.69
CA LYS A 715 29.09 9.60 -27.59
C LYS A 715 29.07 8.99 -26.17
N ALA A 716 29.78 7.88 -25.95
CA ALA A 716 29.93 7.20 -24.65
C ALA A 716 30.51 8.05 -23.48
N GLY A 717 31.04 9.24 -23.76
CA GLY A 717 31.27 10.30 -22.77
C GLY A 717 32.12 9.90 -21.55
N SER A 718 31.71 10.34 -20.36
CA SER A 718 32.49 10.23 -19.11
C SER A 718 32.66 8.79 -18.58
N LYS A 719 31.77 7.86 -18.95
CA LYS A 719 31.85 6.45 -18.54
C LYS A 719 32.90 5.67 -19.34
N LEU A 720 33.10 6.02 -20.61
CA LEU A 720 34.17 5.47 -21.42
C LEU A 720 35.54 5.87 -20.86
N ALA A 721 35.74 7.16 -20.60
CA ALA A 721 36.98 7.66 -19.99
C ALA A 721 37.26 7.00 -18.63
N LYS A 722 36.21 6.77 -17.81
CA LYS A 722 36.34 6.09 -16.51
C LYS A 722 36.65 4.60 -16.64
N ALA A 723 36.15 3.92 -17.67
CA ALA A 723 36.44 2.51 -17.94
C ALA A 723 37.89 2.32 -18.40
N GLU A 724 38.38 3.17 -19.31
CA GLU A 724 39.77 3.18 -19.76
C GLU A 724 40.74 3.40 -18.59
N GLN A 725 40.42 4.34 -17.70
CA GLN A 725 41.24 4.66 -16.53
C GLN A 725 41.28 3.53 -15.48
N LEU A 726 40.23 2.69 -15.43
CA LEU A 726 40.12 1.55 -14.52
C LEU A 726 40.53 0.21 -15.17
N GLY A 727 40.91 0.21 -16.45
CA GLY A 727 41.31 -0.98 -17.20
C GLY A 727 40.15 -1.94 -17.50
N VAL A 728 38.92 -1.43 -17.57
CA VAL A 728 37.72 -2.22 -17.89
C VAL A 728 37.65 -2.46 -19.40
N THR A 729 37.29 -3.68 -19.83
CA THR A 729 37.21 -4.04 -21.24
C THR A 729 36.06 -3.32 -21.93
N VAL A 730 36.34 -2.55 -22.99
CA VAL A 730 35.32 -1.82 -23.75
C VAL A 730 34.93 -2.62 -24.99
N LEU A 731 33.62 -2.85 -25.16
CA LEU A 731 33.02 -3.58 -26.27
C LEU A 731 32.17 -2.64 -27.14
N SER A 732 32.21 -2.84 -28.46
CA SER A 732 31.20 -2.29 -29.37
C SER A 732 29.94 -3.16 -29.35
N GLU A 733 28.83 -2.67 -29.91
CA GLU A 733 27.59 -3.46 -30.03
C GLU A 733 27.80 -4.76 -30.79
N THR A 734 28.65 -4.76 -31.83
CA THR A 734 28.94 -5.98 -32.60
C THR A 734 29.82 -6.94 -31.81
N ALA A 735 30.77 -6.44 -31.02
CA ALA A 735 31.58 -7.29 -30.15
C ALA A 735 30.77 -7.85 -28.96
N PHE A 736 29.70 -7.17 -28.53
CA PHE A 736 28.75 -7.71 -27.55
C PHE A 736 27.91 -8.83 -28.17
N GLU A 737 27.43 -8.67 -29.40
CA GLU A 737 26.71 -9.72 -30.15
C GLU A 737 27.53 -10.99 -30.32
N GLU A 738 28.82 -10.88 -30.63
CA GLU A 738 29.73 -12.03 -30.78
C GLU A 738 29.94 -12.84 -29.49
N LEU A 739 29.65 -12.25 -28.32
CA LEU A 739 29.67 -12.95 -27.05
C LEU A 739 28.38 -13.75 -26.78
N LEU A 740 27.30 -13.45 -27.50
CA LEU A 740 26.03 -14.19 -27.39
C LEU A 740 26.08 -15.47 -28.24
N PRO A 741 25.45 -16.57 -27.80
CA PRO A 741 25.41 -17.79 -28.59
C PRO A 741 24.63 -17.55 -29.90
N THR A 742 25.20 -17.96 -31.03
CA THR A 742 24.47 -17.99 -32.31
C THR A 742 23.40 -19.07 -32.28
N GLU A 743 22.19 -18.80 -32.77
CA GLU A 743 21.11 -19.78 -32.96
C GLU A 743 21.54 -20.87 -33.97
N ASN A 744 22.35 -21.84 -33.51
CA ASN A 744 22.63 -23.18 -34.07
C ASN A 744 23.81 -23.85 -33.31
N SER A 745 23.71 -23.99 -32.00
CA SER A 745 24.62 -24.84 -31.21
C SER A 745 23.92 -25.44 -30.00
#